data_AF-A0A1I2KBT8-F1
#
_entry.id   AF-A0A1I2KBT8-F1
#
_cell.length_a   1.000
_cell.length_b   1.000
_cell.length_c   1.000
_cell.angle_alpha   90.00
_cell.angle_beta   90.00
_cell.angle_gamma   90.00
#
_symmetry.space_group_name_H-M   'P 1'
#
loop_
_entity.id
_entity.type
_entity.pdbx_description
1 polymer ?
#
loop_
_entity_poly.entity_id
_entity_poly.type
_entity_poly.pdbx_seq_one_letter_code
_entity_poly.pdbx_strand_id
1 'polypeptide(L)'
;MFANTLRRVDFENPNWSWIYGNEKTNYDIKSVIPSYENYLKTGKKGSIHAMYFFLSFIDNIDSDFMAKAETYYRENGYSRGGWDYIAYFIAKEYKLNVIPYIEATGNSVTSQRVIDDVLENATSSFRYMSDTENFNKYKNISIPPTLKSIFDGKNCVISGMSNPNAEIFIDVDGIHYKTTADENGKFNYELGVDISLDSNVSVASKEQGKETSFYKKLQIKDSTNEIMFKGYKSETFLTLKFDYENKKFKSESSGNPANVYIGGQYIKIEHYDKHGNKKGNYALNGGQTADELANKLNETNYRDGDYLKLYHAEKDRLAINGKVKNAPAYINESLGKVDLNNSYFYIINGKLTYSNIRLDLGFNKDDLEDFIEKVSTLKKNYYTKTTWDNVIEKSNEAKLVYDNNEASNKEIVESAINLKEAIENLRAINLIEFIGSHSNMFLKIEFDMDNKKFKAISNGEIAHRYYGSAVYATITHYDKKGNEKGKYQIRANETSEAVAAKLNETSFVEGDYLKFTHLEKTGAFRIKGYVENSPSDLSNGVGKLDLNNSFFYLVGESLKYSDSQLDLSANKDDLIVKLEESKKISNKGYTKSSFENLQNKISEGETLVETPNLYEKEVTEAISNIDAAIKNLGKINEVVFKGYNNEIILSLKFDTDKNKFVAVSSGKTANPYF
;
A
#
# COMPACT_ATOMS: atom_id res chain seq x y z
N MET A 1 37.88 -23.09 -16.51
CA MET A 1 39.12 -22.67 -17.20
C MET A 1 40.32 -23.63 -17.00
N PHE A 2 40.14 -24.91 -16.65
CA PHE A 2 41.23 -25.92 -16.61
C PHE A 2 40.87 -27.28 -17.23
N ALA A 3 39.76 -27.38 -17.96
CA ALA A 3 39.37 -28.59 -18.68
C ALA A 3 39.27 -28.35 -20.19
N ASN A 4 40.09 -27.43 -20.73
CA ASN A 4 40.47 -27.55 -22.14
C ASN A 4 41.30 -28.82 -22.23
N THR A 5 40.68 -29.88 -22.78
CA THR A 5 41.17 -30.85 -23.77
C THR A 5 42.66 -31.23 -23.83
N LEU A 6 43.60 -30.34 -23.48
CA LEU A 6 45.05 -30.55 -23.49
C LEU A 6 45.62 -31.38 -22.31
N ARG A 7 44.82 -31.85 -21.35
CA ARG A 7 45.29 -32.79 -20.30
C ARG A 7 44.32 -33.95 -20.00
N ARG A 8 43.35 -34.20 -20.88
CA ARG A 8 42.37 -35.28 -20.69
C ARG A 8 42.88 -36.62 -21.21
N VAL A 9 43.83 -36.63 -22.13
CA VAL A 9 44.09 -37.80 -22.97
C VAL A 9 45.59 -37.96 -23.16
N ASP A 10 46.10 -39.13 -22.82
CA ASP A 10 47.20 -39.72 -23.59
C ASP A 10 46.63 -39.95 -25.00
N PHE A 11 47.09 -39.19 -26.01
CA PHE A 11 46.51 -39.19 -27.37
C PHE A 11 46.43 -40.59 -28.02
N GLU A 12 47.12 -41.57 -27.45
CA GLU A 12 47.13 -42.96 -27.89
C GLU A 12 46.09 -43.86 -27.17
N ASN A 13 45.47 -43.42 -26.08
CA ASN A 13 44.47 -44.20 -25.33
C ASN A 13 43.25 -43.38 -24.86
N PRO A 14 42.10 -43.51 -25.54
CA PRO A 14 40.87 -42.78 -25.21
C PRO A 14 40.25 -43.15 -23.85
N ASN A 15 40.69 -44.26 -23.22
CA ASN A 15 40.21 -44.68 -21.90
C ASN A 15 41.10 -44.18 -20.74
N TRP A 16 42.24 -43.56 -21.03
CA TRP A 16 43.16 -43.06 -20.02
C TRP A 16 42.70 -41.69 -19.48
N SER A 17 42.75 -41.49 -18.17
CA SER A 17 42.67 -40.15 -17.57
C SER A 17 43.67 -39.99 -16.42
N TRP A 18 44.07 -38.76 -16.11
CA TRP A 18 44.95 -38.50 -14.97
C TRP A 18 44.33 -38.83 -13.60
N ILE A 19 42.99 -39.00 -13.52
CA ILE A 19 42.29 -39.34 -12.28
C ILE A 19 42.42 -40.84 -11.98
N TYR A 20 42.29 -41.68 -13.00
CA TYR A 20 42.13 -43.13 -12.84
C TYR A 20 43.05 -43.97 -13.74
N GLY A 21 43.99 -43.35 -14.46
CA GLY A 21 44.83 -44.01 -15.45
C GLY A 21 43.98 -44.82 -16.44
N ASN A 22 44.33 -46.08 -16.64
CA ASN A 22 43.56 -47.06 -17.41
C ASN A 22 42.58 -47.90 -16.54
N GLU A 23 42.50 -47.65 -15.24
CA GLU A 23 41.78 -48.48 -14.27
C GLU A 23 40.49 -47.82 -13.78
N LYS A 24 39.67 -47.31 -14.71
CA LYS A 24 38.39 -46.65 -14.37
C LYS A 24 37.52 -47.50 -13.45
N THR A 25 37.43 -48.80 -13.70
CA THR A 25 36.65 -49.74 -12.86
C THR A 25 37.18 -49.80 -11.42
N ASN A 26 38.50 -49.85 -11.21
CA ASN A 26 39.07 -49.86 -9.86
C ASN A 26 38.84 -48.53 -9.13
N TYR A 27 38.92 -47.41 -9.86
CA TYR A 27 38.59 -46.09 -9.29
C TYR A 27 37.11 -45.98 -8.91
N ASP A 28 36.22 -46.47 -9.78
CA ASP A 28 34.78 -46.52 -9.51
C ASP A 28 34.49 -47.30 -8.23
N ILE A 29 35.08 -48.49 -8.06
CA ILE A 29 34.93 -49.34 -6.87
C ILE A 29 35.47 -48.65 -5.61
N LYS A 30 36.67 -48.05 -5.68
CA LYS A 30 37.34 -47.50 -4.49
C LYS A 30 36.82 -46.13 -4.06
N SER A 31 36.34 -45.31 -5.00
CA SER A 31 36.07 -43.89 -4.73
C SER A 31 34.65 -43.46 -5.07
N VAL A 32 34.11 -43.89 -6.22
CA VAL A 32 32.81 -43.41 -6.71
C VAL A 32 31.67 -44.11 -6.01
N ILE A 33 31.70 -45.44 -5.96
CA ILE A 33 30.65 -46.26 -5.32
C ILE A 33 30.47 -45.89 -3.85
N PRO A 34 31.51 -45.82 -3.01
CA PRO A 34 31.36 -45.41 -1.61
C PRO A 34 30.77 -44.00 -1.46
N SER A 35 31.15 -43.07 -2.35
CA SER A 35 30.62 -41.71 -2.34
C SER A 35 29.12 -41.68 -2.69
N TYR A 36 28.71 -42.47 -3.67
CA TYR A 36 27.30 -42.56 -4.09
C TYR A 36 26.46 -43.26 -3.03
N GLU A 37 26.99 -44.32 -2.43
CA GLU A 37 26.33 -45.03 -1.33
C GLU A 37 26.07 -44.09 -0.15
N ASN A 38 27.09 -43.35 0.28
CA ASN A 38 26.96 -42.37 1.37
C ASN A 38 25.88 -41.34 1.06
N TYR A 39 25.91 -40.75 -0.14
CA TYR A 39 24.95 -39.74 -0.53
C TYR A 39 23.52 -40.32 -0.61
N LEU A 40 23.34 -41.44 -1.31
CA LEU A 40 22.02 -42.02 -1.54
C LEU A 40 21.32 -42.55 -0.30
N LYS A 41 22.08 -43.09 0.66
CA LYS A 41 21.51 -43.69 1.86
C LYS A 41 21.44 -42.74 3.04
N THR A 42 22.41 -41.83 3.17
CA THR A 42 22.56 -41.01 4.38
C THR A 42 22.51 -39.51 4.12
N GLY A 43 22.51 -39.09 2.85
CA GLY A 43 22.62 -37.67 2.47
C GLY A 43 24.02 -37.08 2.70
N LYS A 44 24.98 -37.86 3.21
CA LYS A 44 26.38 -37.43 3.35
C LYS A 44 26.98 -37.21 1.96
N LYS A 45 27.45 -35.99 1.70
CA LYS A 45 28.10 -35.61 0.44
C LYS A 45 29.27 -36.56 0.14
N GLY A 46 29.48 -36.85 -1.15
CA GLY A 46 30.55 -37.71 -1.60
C GLY A 46 31.95 -37.12 -1.38
N SER A 47 32.98 -37.84 -1.81
CA SER A 47 34.36 -37.37 -1.76
C SER A 47 35.11 -37.82 -3.02
N ILE A 48 34.56 -37.49 -4.18
CA ILE A 48 35.16 -37.81 -5.47
C ILE A 48 35.89 -36.59 -5.99
N HIS A 49 36.99 -36.80 -6.72
CA HIS A 49 37.64 -35.71 -7.41
C HIS A 49 36.65 -35.03 -8.39
N ALA A 50 36.45 -33.72 -8.28
CA ALA A 50 35.48 -32.93 -9.05
C ALA A 50 35.50 -33.21 -10.55
N MET A 51 36.71 -33.42 -11.11
CA MET A 51 36.90 -33.72 -12.52
C MET A 51 36.16 -34.98 -12.98
N TYR A 52 35.88 -35.95 -12.10
CA TYR A 52 35.08 -37.14 -12.45
C TYR A 52 33.68 -36.77 -12.98
N PHE A 53 33.04 -35.74 -12.41
CA PHE A 53 31.75 -35.22 -12.89
C PHE A 53 31.87 -34.78 -14.35
N PHE A 54 32.86 -33.91 -14.61
CA PHE A 54 33.10 -33.35 -15.92
C PHE A 54 33.44 -34.44 -16.93
N LEU A 55 34.33 -35.38 -16.56
CA LEU A 55 34.71 -36.47 -17.45
C LEU A 55 33.48 -37.32 -17.82
N SER A 56 32.68 -37.69 -16.82
CA SER A 56 31.48 -38.51 -17.03
C SER A 56 30.47 -37.83 -17.95
N PHE A 57 30.26 -36.53 -17.80
CA PHE A 57 29.37 -35.76 -18.67
C PHE A 57 29.92 -35.67 -20.10
N ILE A 58 31.21 -35.40 -20.26
CA ILE A 58 31.85 -35.32 -21.58
C ILE A 58 31.82 -36.67 -22.30
N ASP A 59 32.08 -37.77 -21.59
CA ASP A 59 32.19 -39.11 -22.19
C ASP A 59 30.84 -39.72 -22.54
N ASN A 60 29.78 -39.39 -21.79
CA ASN A 60 28.52 -40.13 -21.85
C ASN A 60 27.30 -39.27 -22.20
N ILE A 61 27.44 -37.94 -22.22
CA ILE A 61 26.32 -37.02 -22.46
C ILE A 61 26.62 -36.09 -23.64
N ASP A 62 27.70 -35.32 -23.58
CA ASP A 62 28.06 -34.37 -24.64
C ASP A 62 29.58 -34.10 -24.67
N SER A 63 30.26 -34.53 -25.73
CA SER A 63 31.70 -34.33 -25.91
C SER A 63 32.11 -32.86 -25.99
N ASP A 64 31.20 -31.97 -26.41
CA ASP A 64 31.44 -30.53 -26.53
C ASP A 64 31.02 -29.74 -25.27
N PHE A 65 30.59 -30.44 -24.20
CA PHE A 65 30.07 -29.84 -22.98
C PHE A 65 30.92 -28.66 -22.46
N MET A 66 32.24 -28.85 -22.37
CA MET A 66 33.15 -27.81 -21.86
C MET A 66 33.23 -26.59 -22.77
N ALA A 67 33.23 -26.79 -24.09
CA ALA A 67 33.28 -25.71 -25.07
C ALA A 67 31.98 -24.90 -25.05
N LYS A 68 30.82 -25.57 -24.96
CA LYS A 68 29.51 -24.92 -24.80
C LYS A 68 29.42 -24.15 -23.49
N ALA A 69 29.84 -24.76 -22.38
CA ALA A 69 29.86 -24.11 -21.07
C ALA A 69 30.80 -22.88 -21.06
N GLU A 70 31.97 -22.94 -21.70
CA GLU A 70 32.85 -21.76 -21.77
C GLU A 70 32.24 -20.66 -22.64
N THR A 71 31.72 -21.02 -23.80
CA THR A 71 31.11 -20.07 -24.75
C THR A 71 29.94 -19.35 -24.10
N TYR A 72 29.02 -20.09 -23.49
CA TYR A 72 27.89 -19.53 -22.77
C TYR A 72 28.32 -18.59 -21.64
N TYR A 73 29.37 -18.94 -20.89
CA TYR A 73 29.88 -18.10 -19.81
C TYR A 73 30.40 -16.76 -20.34
N ARG A 74 31.17 -16.78 -21.44
CA ARG A 74 31.73 -15.57 -22.07
C ARG A 74 30.64 -14.68 -22.65
N GLU A 75 29.63 -15.27 -23.28
CA GLU A 75 28.56 -14.52 -23.95
C GLU A 75 27.54 -13.93 -22.97
N ASN A 76 27.23 -14.63 -21.88
CA ASN A 76 26.14 -14.26 -20.98
C ASN A 76 26.59 -13.62 -19.67
N GLY A 77 27.90 -13.64 -19.35
CA GLY A 77 28.45 -13.01 -18.16
C GLY A 77 27.76 -13.47 -16.87
N TYR A 78 28.04 -14.69 -16.42
CA TYR A 78 27.41 -15.20 -15.20
C TYR A 78 28.17 -14.73 -13.95
N SER A 79 27.46 -14.04 -13.05
CA SER A 79 28.06 -13.37 -11.89
C SER A 79 28.58 -14.32 -10.79
N ARG A 80 28.33 -15.63 -10.89
CA ARG A 80 28.77 -16.63 -9.91
C ARG A 80 29.65 -17.69 -10.57
N GLY A 81 30.84 -17.94 -10.03
CA GLY A 81 31.73 -18.99 -10.53
C GLY A 81 31.42 -20.38 -9.97
N GLY A 82 32.10 -21.41 -10.47
CA GLY A 82 32.11 -22.75 -9.87
C GLY A 82 30.86 -23.59 -10.13
N TRP A 83 30.44 -24.37 -9.14
CA TRP A 83 29.34 -25.35 -9.27
C TRP A 83 27.97 -24.72 -9.47
N ASP A 84 27.75 -23.52 -8.93
CA ASP A 84 26.55 -22.71 -9.17
C ASP A 84 26.34 -22.47 -10.68
N TYR A 85 27.41 -22.06 -11.38
CA TYR A 85 27.38 -21.86 -12.83
C TYR A 85 27.08 -23.15 -13.58
N ILE A 86 27.77 -24.24 -13.23
CA ILE A 86 27.63 -25.52 -13.92
C ILE A 86 26.20 -26.07 -13.78
N ALA A 87 25.61 -26.00 -12.59
CA ALA A 87 24.23 -26.43 -12.38
C ALA A 87 23.23 -25.59 -13.20
N TYR A 88 23.39 -24.26 -13.17
CA TYR A 88 22.57 -23.34 -13.97
C TYR A 88 22.67 -23.62 -15.47
N PHE A 89 23.89 -23.71 -15.99
CA PHE A 89 24.15 -23.98 -17.41
C PHE A 89 23.52 -25.31 -17.84
N ILE A 90 23.72 -26.37 -17.06
CA ILE A 90 23.17 -27.69 -17.40
C ILE A 90 21.63 -27.68 -17.40
N ALA A 91 21.00 -27.01 -16.43
CA ALA A 91 19.55 -26.89 -16.41
C ALA A 91 19.01 -26.11 -17.62
N LYS A 92 19.69 -25.05 -18.05
CA LYS A 92 19.29 -24.25 -19.22
C LYS A 92 19.43 -25.02 -20.53
N GLU A 93 20.62 -25.58 -20.76
CA GLU A 93 21.02 -26.20 -22.04
C GLU A 93 20.45 -27.62 -22.19
N TYR A 94 20.53 -28.45 -21.15
CA TYR A 94 20.16 -29.88 -21.22
C TYR A 94 18.83 -30.20 -20.54
N LYS A 95 18.19 -29.23 -19.88
CA LYS A 95 16.94 -29.42 -19.10
C LYS A 95 17.08 -30.43 -17.96
N LEU A 96 18.29 -30.59 -17.42
CA LEU A 96 18.60 -31.54 -16.34
C LEU A 96 18.89 -30.82 -15.01
N ASN A 97 18.27 -31.28 -13.94
CA ASN A 97 18.66 -30.94 -12.57
C ASN A 97 19.79 -31.85 -12.10
N VAL A 98 21.03 -31.35 -12.17
CA VAL A 98 22.24 -32.09 -11.78
C VAL A 98 22.69 -31.84 -10.34
N ILE A 99 21.94 -31.08 -9.55
CA ILE A 99 22.30 -30.80 -8.14
C ILE A 99 22.52 -32.10 -7.35
N PRO A 100 21.67 -33.14 -7.46
CA PRO A 100 21.92 -34.40 -6.77
C PRO A 100 23.21 -35.10 -7.21
N TYR A 101 23.59 -34.97 -8.48
CA TYR A 101 24.86 -35.52 -8.97
C TYR A 101 26.07 -34.73 -8.44
N ILE A 102 25.98 -33.41 -8.42
CA ILE A 102 27.01 -32.53 -7.84
C ILE A 102 27.23 -32.90 -6.37
N GLU A 103 26.16 -33.07 -5.59
CA GLU A 103 26.24 -33.49 -4.18
C GLU A 103 26.82 -34.90 -4.00
N ALA A 104 26.44 -35.86 -4.86
CA ALA A 104 26.97 -37.22 -4.86
C ALA A 104 28.48 -37.29 -5.15
N THR A 105 29.02 -36.30 -5.88
CA THR A 105 30.47 -36.17 -6.12
C THR A 105 31.23 -35.43 -5.02
N GLY A 106 30.52 -34.88 -4.02
CA GLY A 106 31.12 -34.17 -2.89
C GLY A 106 31.09 -32.65 -2.99
N ASN A 107 30.37 -32.11 -3.97
CA ASN A 107 30.31 -30.67 -4.25
C ASN A 107 28.95 -30.09 -3.85
N SER A 108 28.73 -28.78 -4.04
CA SER A 108 27.48 -28.13 -3.62
C SER A 108 27.13 -26.92 -4.45
N VAL A 109 25.83 -26.73 -4.65
CA VAL A 109 25.23 -25.48 -5.10
C VAL A 109 24.73 -24.77 -3.85
N THR A 110 25.22 -23.56 -3.59
CA THR A 110 24.94 -22.83 -2.34
C THR A 110 24.00 -21.65 -2.56
N SER A 111 23.84 -21.22 -3.81
CA SER A 111 22.94 -20.15 -4.22
C SER A 111 21.50 -20.60 -4.29
N GLN A 112 20.61 -20.01 -3.48
CA GLN A 112 19.17 -20.25 -3.64
C GLN A 112 18.67 -19.76 -5.00
N ARG A 113 19.22 -18.64 -5.49
CA ARG A 113 18.93 -18.13 -6.83
C ARG A 113 19.23 -19.16 -7.91
N VAL A 114 20.36 -19.86 -7.83
CA VAL A 114 20.70 -20.92 -8.81
C VAL A 114 19.75 -22.09 -8.67
N ILE A 115 19.41 -22.49 -7.44
CA ILE A 115 18.42 -23.55 -7.21
C ILE A 115 17.10 -23.18 -7.87
N ASP A 116 16.60 -21.96 -7.67
CA ASP A 116 15.37 -21.48 -8.29
C ASP A 116 15.48 -21.49 -9.83
N ASP A 117 16.59 -21.00 -10.39
CA ASP A 117 16.84 -21.02 -11.84
C ASP A 117 16.90 -22.47 -12.39
N VAL A 118 17.47 -23.42 -11.63
CA VAL A 118 17.51 -24.85 -12.00
C VAL A 118 16.10 -25.43 -11.99
N LEU A 119 15.33 -25.20 -10.93
CA LEU A 119 13.95 -25.69 -10.79
C LEU A 119 13.03 -25.11 -11.87
N GLU A 120 13.28 -23.87 -12.31
CA GLU A 120 12.53 -23.26 -13.41
C GLU A 120 12.83 -23.97 -14.76
N ASN A 121 14.10 -24.27 -15.04
CA ASN A 121 14.55 -24.65 -16.38
C ASN A 121 14.70 -26.16 -16.62
N ALA A 122 14.85 -26.97 -15.58
CA ALA A 122 14.96 -28.42 -15.69
C ALA A 122 13.57 -29.10 -15.79
N THR A 123 13.57 -30.35 -16.27
CA THR A 123 12.39 -31.22 -16.43
C THR A 123 12.57 -32.61 -15.81
N SER A 124 13.77 -32.91 -15.33
CA SER A 124 14.08 -34.16 -14.63
C SER A 124 15.35 -34.02 -13.82
N SER A 125 15.51 -34.88 -12.82
CA SER A 125 16.70 -34.95 -11.98
C SER A 125 17.69 -35.99 -12.54
N PHE A 126 18.95 -35.61 -12.64
CA PHE A 126 19.96 -36.40 -13.31
C PHE A 126 21.13 -36.74 -12.40
N ARG A 127 21.61 -37.96 -12.56
CA ARG A 127 22.89 -38.43 -12.03
C ARG A 127 23.41 -39.55 -12.93
N TYR A 128 24.65 -39.41 -13.35
CA TYR A 128 25.34 -40.45 -14.09
C TYR A 128 25.78 -41.60 -13.17
N MET A 129 25.65 -42.85 -13.63
CA MET A 129 26.21 -44.06 -13.02
C MET A 129 26.69 -44.97 -14.15
N SER A 130 27.86 -45.61 -14.02
CA SER A 130 28.35 -46.50 -15.08
C SER A 130 27.50 -47.76 -15.22
N ASP A 131 27.46 -48.34 -16.42
CA ASP A 131 26.76 -49.59 -16.73
C ASP A 131 27.57 -50.83 -16.33
N THR A 132 28.07 -50.83 -15.09
CA THR A 132 28.76 -51.99 -14.51
C THR A 132 27.90 -52.62 -13.43
N GLU A 133 28.03 -53.93 -13.23
CA GLU A 133 27.25 -54.67 -12.22
C GLU A 133 27.39 -54.06 -10.82
N ASN A 134 28.54 -53.46 -10.52
CA ASN A 134 28.82 -52.82 -9.24
C ASN A 134 27.90 -51.62 -8.94
N PHE A 135 27.34 -50.94 -9.96
CA PHE A 135 26.39 -49.83 -9.76
C PHE A 135 24.92 -50.25 -9.70
N ASN A 136 24.57 -51.49 -10.09
CA ASN A 136 23.18 -51.94 -10.22
C ASN A 136 22.40 -51.78 -8.90
N LYS A 137 23.04 -52.03 -7.76
CA LYS A 137 22.43 -51.85 -6.43
C LYS A 137 22.01 -50.40 -6.16
N TYR A 138 22.76 -49.42 -6.67
CA TYR A 138 22.53 -48.00 -6.40
C TYR A 138 21.62 -47.34 -7.45
N LYS A 139 21.52 -47.92 -8.67
CA LYS A 139 20.56 -47.51 -9.70
C LYS A 139 19.11 -47.71 -9.26
N ASN A 140 18.87 -48.68 -8.38
CA ASN A 140 17.56 -48.97 -7.80
C ASN A 140 17.16 -48.01 -6.66
N ILE A 141 18.00 -47.06 -6.26
CA ILE A 141 17.64 -46.06 -5.24
C ILE A 141 17.23 -44.76 -5.94
N SER A 142 16.07 -44.23 -5.56
CA SER A 142 15.53 -43.00 -6.15
C SER A 142 16.44 -41.79 -5.92
N ILE A 143 16.46 -40.87 -6.86
CA ILE A 143 17.22 -39.61 -6.72
C ILE A 143 16.54 -38.72 -5.66
N PRO A 144 17.25 -38.24 -4.62
CA PRO A 144 16.64 -37.33 -3.64
C PRO A 144 16.19 -36.02 -4.30
N PRO A 145 15.08 -35.43 -3.83
CA PRO A 145 14.56 -34.21 -4.41
C PRO A 145 15.51 -33.02 -4.19
N THR A 146 15.49 -32.08 -5.13
CA THR A 146 16.07 -30.74 -4.96
C THR A 146 15.00 -29.82 -4.44
N LEU A 147 15.26 -29.18 -3.30
CA LEU A 147 14.26 -28.45 -2.54
C LEU A 147 14.50 -26.95 -2.60
N LYS A 148 13.41 -26.19 -2.72
CA LYS A 148 13.42 -24.74 -2.52
C LYS A 148 13.36 -24.43 -1.02
N SER A 149 14.21 -23.53 -0.52
CA SER A 149 14.09 -23.07 0.86
C SER A 149 12.77 -22.33 1.09
N ILE A 150 12.24 -22.42 2.30
CA ILE A 150 11.01 -21.72 2.72
C ILE A 150 11.32 -20.70 3.81
N PHE A 151 10.42 -19.74 3.96
CA PHE A 151 10.40 -18.87 5.14
C PHE A 151 9.47 -19.45 6.20
N ASP A 152 9.76 -19.19 7.47
CA ASP A 152 8.89 -19.57 8.58
C ASP A 152 7.51 -18.87 8.52
N GLY A 153 6.53 -19.47 9.18
CA GLY A 153 5.15 -19.02 9.27
C GLY A 153 4.13 -20.00 8.71
N LYS A 154 2.90 -19.49 8.54
CA LYS A 154 1.72 -20.26 8.16
C LYS A 154 1.60 -20.46 6.65
N ASN A 155 0.90 -21.53 6.27
CA ASN A 155 0.57 -21.89 4.88
C ASN A 155 1.83 -21.99 4.00
N CYS A 156 2.87 -22.61 4.53
CA CYS A 156 4.13 -22.80 3.82
C CYS A 156 3.95 -23.78 2.66
N VAL A 157 4.47 -23.43 1.48
CA VAL A 157 4.46 -24.31 0.31
C VAL A 157 5.81 -25.00 0.18
N ILE A 158 5.84 -26.32 0.34
CA ILE A 158 7.01 -27.13 0.06
C ILE A 158 7.08 -27.35 -1.45
N SER A 159 8.17 -26.91 -2.06
CA SER A 159 8.36 -26.99 -3.51
C SER A 159 9.74 -27.47 -3.87
N GLY A 160 9.84 -28.13 -5.02
CA GLY A 160 11.08 -28.71 -5.49
C GLY A 160 10.94 -29.50 -6.77
N MET A 161 11.97 -30.29 -7.07
CA MET A 161 12.02 -31.17 -8.22
C MET A 161 12.59 -32.54 -7.86
N SER A 162 12.03 -33.59 -8.44
CA SER A 162 12.57 -34.95 -8.51
C SER A 162 12.52 -35.41 -9.97
N ASN A 163 12.33 -36.71 -10.22
CA ASN A 163 12.03 -37.25 -11.54
C ASN A 163 10.53 -37.24 -11.81
N PRO A 164 10.13 -37.20 -13.10
CA PRO A 164 8.73 -37.21 -13.49
C PRO A 164 7.94 -38.35 -12.84
N ASN A 165 6.74 -38.04 -12.35
CA ASN A 165 5.81 -38.97 -11.71
C ASN A 165 6.33 -39.65 -10.42
N ALA A 166 7.44 -39.20 -9.84
CA ALA A 166 7.93 -39.73 -8.57
C ALA A 166 6.97 -39.38 -7.42
N GLU A 167 6.72 -40.33 -6.52
CA GLU A 167 6.02 -40.06 -5.26
C GLU A 167 6.91 -39.21 -4.36
N ILE A 168 6.36 -38.17 -3.74
CA ILE A 168 7.07 -37.27 -2.85
C ILE A 168 6.54 -37.46 -1.43
N PHE A 169 7.44 -37.71 -0.49
CA PHE A 169 7.13 -37.88 0.93
C PHE A 169 7.69 -36.70 1.71
N ILE A 170 6.86 -36.01 2.48
CA ILE A 170 7.22 -34.84 3.26
C ILE A 170 7.02 -35.20 4.73
N ASP A 171 8.05 -35.04 5.54
CA ASP A 171 7.99 -35.18 6.99
C ASP A 171 8.14 -33.80 7.64
N VAL A 172 7.20 -33.44 8.52
CA VAL A 172 7.23 -32.22 9.33
C VAL A 172 7.07 -32.64 10.78
N ASP A 173 8.16 -32.60 11.55
CA ASP A 173 8.15 -32.95 12.97
C ASP A 173 7.48 -34.32 13.25
N GLY A 174 7.69 -35.30 12.36
CA GLY A 174 7.10 -36.64 12.43
C GLY A 174 5.69 -36.78 11.83
N ILE A 175 5.08 -35.70 11.34
CA ILE A 175 3.82 -35.75 10.58
C ILE A 175 4.14 -35.95 9.10
N HIS A 176 3.58 -37.01 8.53
CA HIS A 176 3.85 -37.40 7.15
C HIS A 176 2.77 -36.91 6.18
N TYR A 177 3.21 -36.28 5.10
CA TYR A 177 2.40 -35.86 3.96
C TYR A 177 2.94 -36.49 2.68
N LYS A 178 2.09 -36.51 1.64
CA LYS A 178 2.43 -37.12 0.36
C LYS A 178 1.88 -36.29 -0.80
N THR A 179 2.69 -36.18 -1.85
CA THR A 179 2.28 -35.64 -3.15
C THR A 179 2.99 -36.41 -4.28
N THR A 180 2.89 -35.95 -5.51
CA THR A 180 3.57 -36.56 -6.67
C THR A 180 4.16 -35.46 -7.53
N ALA A 181 5.36 -35.72 -8.07
CA ALA A 181 5.98 -34.86 -9.04
C ALA A 181 5.23 -34.91 -10.38
N ASP A 182 5.08 -33.76 -11.04
CA ASP A 182 4.45 -33.67 -12.35
C ASP A 182 5.31 -34.30 -13.46
N GLU A 183 4.85 -34.18 -14.71
CA GLU A 183 5.54 -34.69 -15.90
C GLU A 183 6.93 -34.06 -16.14
N ASN A 184 7.20 -32.91 -15.53
CA ASN A 184 8.48 -32.21 -15.55
C ASN A 184 9.26 -32.40 -14.23
N GLY A 185 8.84 -33.36 -13.40
CA GLY A 185 9.46 -33.68 -12.12
C GLY A 185 9.25 -32.63 -11.03
N LYS A 186 8.42 -31.61 -11.23
CA LYS A 186 8.19 -30.52 -10.27
C LYS A 186 7.07 -30.88 -9.30
N PHE A 187 7.15 -30.40 -8.07
CA PHE A 187 6.07 -30.58 -7.09
C PHE A 187 5.89 -29.34 -6.23
N ASN A 188 4.65 -29.15 -5.77
CA ASN A 188 4.26 -28.15 -4.79
C ASN A 188 3.27 -28.78 -3.81
N TYR A 189 3.42 -28.49 -2.53
CA TYR A 189 2.50 -28.96 -1.48
C TYR A 189 2.30 -27.88 -0.44
N GLU A 190 1.06 -27.42 -0.26
CA GLU A 190 0.70 -26.44 0.78
C GLU A 190 0.51 -27.14 2.12
N LEU A 191 1.28 -26.73 3.12
CA LEU A 191 1.18 -27.24 4.48
C LEU A 191 0.06 -26.52 5.22
N GLY A 192 -0.85 -27.29 5.82
CA GLY A 192 -1.88 -26.78 6.73
C GLY A 192 -1.38 -26.54 8.16
N VAL A 193 -0.06 -26.51 8.37
CA VAL A 193 0.59 -26.33 9.68
C VAL A 193 1.54 -25.15 9.66
N ASP A 194 1.75 -24.54 10.83
CA ASP A 194 2.72 -23.48 11.03
C ASP A 194 4.14 -24.07 11.09
N ILE A 195 5.09 -23.42 10.44
CA ILE A 195 6.49 -23.86 10.41
C ILE A 195 7.33 -22.82 11.14
N SER A 196 8.02 -23.23 12.21
CA SER A 196 8.97 -22.38 12.91
C SER A 196 10.40 -22.61 12.40
N LEU A 197 11.35 -21.76 12.83
CA LEU A 197 12.77 -21.96 12.55
C LEU A 197 13.34 -23.27 13.13
N ASP A 198 12.73 -23.78 14.20
CA ASP A 198 13.15 -24.99 14.89
C ASP A 198 12.50 -26.27 14.32
N SER A 199 11.46 -26.13 13.48
CA SER A 199 10.79 -27.27 12.85
C SER A 199 11.77 -28.10 12.03
N ASN A 200 11.64 -29.43 12.16
CA ASN A 200 12.37 -30.37 11.34
C ASN A 200 11.53 -30.77 10.13
N VAL A 201 11.82 -30.15 8.99
CA VAL A 201 11.17 -30.50 7.72
C VAL A 201 12.14 -31.25 6.82
N SER A 202 11.70 -32.39 6.30
CA SER A 202 12.51 -33.20 5.38
C SER A 202 11.67 -33.85 4.29
N VAL A 203 12.27 -34.07 3.12
CA VAL A 203 11.55 -34.54 1.93
C VAL A 203 12.33 -35.65 1.23
N ALA A 204 11.64 -36.74 0.90
CA ALA A 204 12.17 -37.85 0.11
C ALA A 204 11.34 -38.03 -1.17
N SER A 205 11.88 -38.77 -2.14
CA SER A 205 11.12 -39.18 -3.32
C SER A 205 11.31 -40.65 -3.66
N LYS A 206 10.33 -41.20 -4.38
CA LYS A 206 10.34 -42.59 -4.85
C LYS A 206 9.87 -42.66 -6.30
N GLU A 207 10.78 -43.08 -7.16
CA GLU A 207 10.48 -43.41 -8.55
C GLU A 207 9.83 -44.81 -8.64
N GLN A 208 9.04 -45.05 -9.68
CA GLN A 208 8.36 -46.32 -9.86
C GLN A 208 9.36 -47.50 -9.88
N GLY A 209 9.12 -48.51 -9.04
CA GLY A 209 9.95 -49.71 -8.95
C GLY A 209 11.30 -49.53 -8.23
N LYS A 210 11.58 -48.35 -7.67
CA LYS A 210 12.81 -48.06 -6.93
C LYS A 210 12.59 -47.98 -5.41
N GLU A 211 13.68 -48.08 -4.67
CA GLU A 211 13.74 -47.75 -3.24
C GLU A 211 13.60 -46.23 -3.03
N THR A 212 13.00 -45.82 -1.93
CA THR A 212 12.86 -44.40 -1.55
C THR A 212 14.22 -43.78 -1.31
N SER A 213 14.41 -42.52 -1.73
CA SER A 213 15.61 -41.76 -1.39
C SER A 213 15.70 -41.50 0.12
N PHE A 214 16.86 -41.06 0.61
CA PHE A 214 16.92 -40.48 1.96
C PHE A 214 16.03 -39.22 2.05
N TYR A 215 15.64 -38.88 3.28
CA TYR A 215 14.91 -37.65 3.60
C TYR A 215 15.88 -36.47 3.62
N LYS A 216 15.81 -35.62 2.59
CA LYS A 216 16.64 -34.42 2.49
C LYS A 216 16.03 -33.33 3.35
N LYS A 217 16.82 -32.80 4.30
CA LYS A 217 16.39 -31.70 5.17
C LYS A 217 16.14 -30.44 4.34
N LEU A 218 14.99 -29.82 4.56
CA LEU A 218 14.60 -28.55 3.98
C LEU A 218 15.26 -27.41 4.77
N GLN A 219 15.70 -26.37 4.06
CA GLN A 219 16.20 -25.15 4.70
C GLN A 219 15.03 -24.21 5.00
N ILE A 220 14.82 -23.90 6.28
CA ILE A 220 13.87 -22.90 6.76
C ILE A 220 14.64 -21.61 7.04
N LYS A 221 14.08 -20.47 6.62
CA LYS A 221 14.67 -19.14 6.74
C LYS A 221 13.77 -18.25 7.58
N ASP A 222 14.39 -17.28 8.24
CA ASP A 222 13.68 -16.26 9.01
C ASP A 222 12.88 -15.34 8.06
N SER A 223 11.58 -15.22 8.28
CA SER A 223 10.67 -14.38 7.49
C SER A 223 10.76 -12.89 7.85
N THR A 224 11.42 -12.52 8.94
CA THR A 224 11.55 -11.13 9.38
C THR A 224 12.36 -10.31 8.38
N ASN A 225 11.89 -9.10 8.09
CA ASN A 225 12.52 -8.27 7.09
C ASN A 225 13.70 -7.47 7.66
N GLU A 226 14.85 -7.58 6.97
CA GLU A 226 16.06 -6.84 7.29
C GLU A 226 16.65 -6.26 6.00
N ILE A 227 16.65 -4.93 5.88
CA ILE A 227 17.27 -4.23 4.76
C ILE A 227 18.76 -4.06 5.08
N MET A 228 19.61 -4.66 4.26
CA MET A 228 21.06 -4.66 4.41
C MET A 228 21.69 -3.74 3.36
N PHE A 229 22.39 -2.70 3.82
CA PHE A 229 23.20 -1.83 2.98
C PHE A 229 24.67 -2.27 3.10
N LYS A 230 25.27 -2.67 1.96
CA LYS A 230 26.62 -3.24 1.93
C LYS A 230 27.64 -2.29 1.31
N GLY A 231 28.81 -2.29 1.92
CA GLY A 231 29.93 -1.41 1.64
C GLY A 231 30.99 -2.03 0.74
N TYR A 232 32.23 -1.58 0.90
CA TYR A 232 33.40 -2.21 0.29
C TYR A 232 33.47 -3.70 0.64
N LYS A 233 33.92 -4.55 -0.30
CA LYS A 233 33.92 -6.02 -0.18
C LYS A 233 32.56 -6.67 0.11
N SER A 234 31.45 -5.94 -0.08
CA SER A 234 30.10 -6.40 0.22
C SER A 234 29.83 -6.70 1.71
N GLU A 235 30.57 -6.05 2.61
CA GLU A 235 30.32 -6.12 4.05
C GLU A 235 29.11 -5.25 4.42
N THR A 236 28.15 -5.76 5.17
CA THR A 236 27.01 -4.97 5.66
C THR A 236 27.52 -3.91 6.65
N PHE A 237 27.27 -2.63 6.36
CA PHE A 237 27.64 -1.52 7.24
C PHE A 237 26.45 -0.88 7.96
N LEU A 238 25.25 -1.04 7.39
CA LEU A 238 24.00 -0.60 7.99
C LEU A 238 22.91 -1.66 7.75
N THR A 239 22.21 -1.97 8.82
CA THR A 239 21.02 -2.82 8.84
C THR A 239 19.81 -1.98 9.26
N LEU A 240 18.65 -2.22 8.64
CA LEU A 240 17.36 -1.64 9.04
C LEU A 240 16.30 -2.74 9.17
N LYS A 241 15.70 -2.82 10.37
CA LYS A 241 14.63 -3.74 10.79
C LYS A 241 13.42 -2.94 11.26
N PHE A 242 12.30 -3.62 11.49
CA PHE A 242 11.03 -3.01 11.86
C PHE A 242 10.56 -3.56 13.21
N ASP A 243 10.48 -2.69 14.22
CA ASP A 243 9.83 -3.00 15.49
C ASP A 243 8.33 -2.71 15.33
N TYR A 244 7.54 -3.76 15.19
CA TYR A 244 6.09 -3.65 14.94
C TYR A 244 5.30 -3.25 16.18
N GLU A 245 5.71 -3.73 17.35
CA GLU A 245 5.03 -3.45 18.62
C GLU A 245 5.19 -1.97 18.98
N ASN A 246 6.40 -1.42 18.84
CA ASN A 246 6.68 -0.02 19.17
C ASN A 246 6.54 0.94 17.97
N LYS A 247 6.19 0.43 16.78
CA LYS A 247 6.06 1.20 15.53
C LYS A 247 7.31 2.04 15.19
N LYS A 248 8.50 1.46 15.42
CA LYS A 248 9.80 2.13 15.26
C LYS A 248 10.75 1.38 14.35
N PHE A 249 11.60 2.11 13.64
CA PHE A 249 12.74 1.47 12.99
C PHE A 249 13.74 0.97 14.03
N LYS A 250 14.37 -0.17 13.73
CA LYS A 250 15.50 -0.70 14.49
C LYS A 250 16.69 -0.86 13.55
N SER A 251 17.68 0.01 13.70
CA SER A 251 18.83 0.11 12.82
C SER A 251 20.13 -0.09 13.57
N GLU A 252 21.05 -0.83 12.94
CA GLU A 252 22.34 -1.24 13.50
C GLU A 252 23.45 -0.84 12.51
N SER A 253 24.45 -0.11 13.00
CA SER A 253 25.69 0.20 12.28
C SER A 253 26.77 -0.82 12.65
N SER A 254 27.60 -1.25 11.69
CA SER A 254 28.75 -2.10 12.00
C SER A 254 29.97 -1.32 12.51
N GLY A 255 29.94 0.01 12.44
CA GLY A 255 31.09 0.89 12.68
C GLY A 255 32.08 0.94 11.52
N ASN A 256 31.91 0.10 10.49
CA ASN A 256 32.74 0.17 9.28
C ASN A 256 32.23 1.29 8.35
N PRO A 257 33.14 1.99 7.65
CA PRO A 257 32.74 2.96 6.64
C PRO A 257 32.07 2.25 5.46
N ALA A 258 31.10 2.91 4.83
CA ALA A 258 30.34 2.35 3.72
C ALA A 258 31.24 1.92 2.54
N ASN A 259 31.71 2.85 1.72
CA ASN A 259 32.76 2.56 0.73
C ASN A 259 33.72 3.73 0.65
N VAL A 260 34.96 3.53 1.11
CA VAL A 260 35.99 4.59 1.19
C VAL A 260 36.45 5.11 -0.17
N TYR A 261 36.16 4.39 -1.25
CA TYR A 261 36.53 4.78 -2.62
C TYR A 261 35.46 5.63 -3.33
N ILE A 262 34.32 5.91 -2.67
CA ILE A 262 33.24 6.73 -3.22
C ILE A 262 33.08 7.96 -2.32
N GLY A 263 33.25 9.16 -2.89
CA GLY A 263 33.13 10.41 -2.13
C GLY A 263 31.72 11.02 -2.08
N GLY A 264 30.79 10.53 -2.90
CA GLY A 264 29.42 11.05 -2.99
C GLY A 264 28.39 10.25 -2.19
N GLN A 265 27.11 10.60 -2.34
CA GLN A 265 26.00 9.89 -1.70
C GLN A 265 26.01 8.40 -2.08
N TYR A 266 26.24 7.56 -1.08
CA TYR A 266 26.35 6.12 -1.25
C TYR A 266 25.02 5.43 -1.01
N ILE A 267 24.26 5.87 0.01
CA ILE A 267 22.90 5.39 0.27
C ILE A 267 21.94 6.54 0.56
N LYS A 268 20.65 6.29 0.30
CA LYS A 268 19.55 7.16 0.74
C LYS A 268 18.30 6.33 0.99
N ILE A 269 17.63 6.61 2.10
CA ILE A 269 16.36 6.03 2.52
C ILE A 269 15.40 7.20 2.65
N GLU A 270 14.39 7.24 1.79
CA GLU A 270 13.30 8.20 1.90
C GLU A 270 12.09 7.50 2.49
N HIS A 271 11.56 8.03 3.58
CA HIS A 271 10.38 7.52 4.26
C HIS A 271 9.19 8.41 3.96
N TYR A 272 8.11 7.81 3.47
CA TYR A 272 6.87 8.48 3.13
C TYR A 272 5.71 7.87 3.91
N ASP A 273 4.71 8.68 4.22
CA ASP A 273 3.40 8.14 4.57
C ASP A 273 2.74 7.48 3.34
N LYS A 274 1.68 6.71 3.55
CA LYS A 274 0.93 6.09 2.44
C LYS A 274 0.28 7.10 1.47
N HIS A 275 0.05 8.33 1.94
CA HIS A 275 -0.46 9.44 1.14
C HIS A 275 0.63 10.14 0.31
N GLY A 276 1.87 9.66 0.39
CA GLY A 276 3.00 10.11 -0.40
C GLY A 276 3.65 11.39 0.12
N ASN A 277 3.29 11.83 1.32
CA ASN A 277 3.98 12.92 2.00
C ASN A 277 5.28 12.39 2.59
N LYS A 278 6.37 13.14 2.39
CA LYS A 278 7.69 12.75 2.89
C LYS A 278 7.77 12.97 4.41
N LYS A 279 8.01 11.90 5.16
CA LYS A 279 8.24 11.91 6.62
C LYS A 279 9.71 12.06 6.99
N GLY A 280 10.61 11.47 6.18
CA GLY A 280 12.03 11.45 6.48
C GLY A 280 12.92 11.25 5.25
N ASN A 281 14.17 11.70 5.35
CA ASN A 281 15.20 11.53 4.35
C ASN A 281 16.56 11.28 5.02
N TYR A 282 17.06 10.06 4.90
CA TYR A 282 18.24 9.56 5.59
C TYR A 282 19.28 9.20 4.54
N ALA A 283 20.39 9.94 4.47
CA ALA A 283 21.43 9.73 3.47
C ALA A 283 22.80 9.61 4.10
N LEU A 284 23.70 8.88 3.43
CA LEU A 284 25.10 8.71 3.83
C LEU A 284 25.99 8.76 2.60
N ASN A 285 27.09 9.50 2.69
CA ASN A 285 28.12 9.49 1.66
C ASN A 285 29.06 8.29 1.85
N GLY A 286 29.80 7.92 0.82
CA GLY A 286 30.87 6.94 0.98
C GLY A 286 31.98 7.49 1.89
N GLY A 287 32.78 6.57 2.44
CA GLY A 287 33.79 6.86 3.45
C GLY A 287 33.27 7.14 4.88
N GLN A 288 31.97 7.35 5.07
CA GLN A 288 31.37 7.59 6.40
C GLN A 288 30.90 6.28 7.05
N THR A 289 30.90 6.24 8.39
CA THR A 289 30.22 5.19 9.18
C THR A 289 28.74 5.53 9.34
N ALA A 290 27.89 4.53 9.59
CA ALA A 290 26.46 4.73 9.68
C ALA A 290 25.93 4.97 11.11
N ASP A 291 26.80 5.24 12.08
CA ASP A 291 26.41 5.31 13.50
C ASP A 291 25.37 6.41 13.77
N GLU A 292 25.61 7.63 13.28
CA GLU A 292 24.64 8.73 13.40
C GLU A 292 23.36 8.47 12.61
N LEU A 293 23.47 7.81 11.46
CA LEU A 293 22.32 7.48 10.62
C LEU A 293 21.42 6.45 11.29
N ALA A 294 22.02 5.40 11.86
CA ALA A 294 21.32 4.36 12.61
C ALA A 294 20.60 4.94 13.83
N ASN A 295 21.24 5.85 14.58
CA ASN A 295 20.61 6.54 15.71
C ASN A 295 19.39 7.35 15.27
N LYS A 296 19.50 8.13 14.19
CA LYS A 296 18.35 8.89 13.63
C LYS A 296 17.22 7.97 13.18
N LEU A 297 17.55 6.85 12.55
CA LEU A 297 16.56 5.84 12.17
C LEU A 297 15.88 5.26 13.42
N ASN A 298 16.63 4.91 14.47
CA ASN A 298 16.08 4.38 15.74
C ASN A 298 15.11 5.33 16.47
N GLU A 299 15.25 6.64 16.26
CA GLU A 299 14.33 7.66 16.79
C GLU A 299 13.07 7.85 15.93
N THR A 300 13.01 7.23 14.76
CA THR A 300 11.93 7.43 13.78
C THR A 300 10.81 6.42 13.95
N ASN A 301 9.58 6.94 14.09
CA ASN A 301 8.35 6.15 14.08
C ASN A 301 7.83 5.95 12.65
N TYR A 302 7.28 4.78 12.37
CA TYR A 302 6.51 4.51 11.15
C TYR A 302 5.07 4.13 11.49
N ARG A 303 4.20 4.17 10.49
CA ARG A 303 2.80 3.72 10.58
C ARG A 303 2.53 2.63 9.57
N ASP A 304 1.48 1.86 9.81
CA ASP A 304 1.08 0.82 8.88
C ASP A 304 0.65 1.43 7.54
N GLY A 305 1.27 0.94 6.45
CA GLY A 305 1.12 1.47 5.10
C GLY A 305 2.15 2.52 4.70
N ASP A 306 2.99 3.02 5.61
CA ASP A 306 4.14 3.84 5.24
C ASP A 306 5.04 3.08 4.24
N TYR A 307 5.76 3.80 3.39
CA TYR A 307 6.69 3.17 2.45
C TYR A 307 8.05 3.83 2.41
N LEU A 308 9.04 3.01 2.06
CA LEU A 308 10.42 3.44 1.83
C LEU A 308 10.71 3.49 0.33
N LYS A 309 11.42 4.54 -0.09
CA LYS A 309 12.16 4.54 -1.36
C LYS A 309 13.65 4.45 -1.04
N LEU A 310 14.31 3.48 -1.64
CA LEU A 310 15.70 3.14 -1.34
C LEU A 310 16.59 3.56 -2.51
N TYR A 311 17.79 4.02 -2.18
CA TYR A 311 18.85 4.31 -3.13
C TYR A 311 20.17 3.75 -2.61
N HIS A 312 20.95 3.20 -3.53
CA HIS A 312 22.30 2.71 -3.29
C HIS A 312 23.15 2.97 -4.54
N ALA A 313 24.33 3.56 -4.39
CA ALA A 313 25.22 3.88 -5.52
C ALA A 313 25.68 2.62 -6.26
N GLU A 314 25.88 1.53 -5.51
CA GLU A 314 26.18 0.19 -6.05
C GLU A 314 24.98 -0.73 -5.79
N LYS A 315 23.93 -0.71 -6.63
CA LYS A 315 22.64 -1.40 -6.36
C LYS A 315 22.77 -2.89 -6.01
N ASP A 316 23.78 -3.58 -6.55
CA ASP A 316 24.07 -4.98 -6.23
C ASP A 316 24.45 -5.24 -4.77
N ARG A 317 24.75 -4.18 -4.03
CA ARG A 317 25.13 -4.20 -2.61
C ARG A 317 23.99 -3.80 -1.68
N LEU A 318 22.77 -3.65 -2.20
CA LEU A 318 21.55 -3.52 -1.40
C LEU A 318 20.81 -4.86 -1.44
N ALA A 319 20.38 -5.37 -0.29
CA ALA A 319 19.64 -6.63 -0.19
C ALA A 319 18.57 -6.54 0.91
N ILE A 320 17.51 -7.36 0.83
CA ILE A 320 16.47 -7.43 1.86
C ILE A 320 16.30 -8.87 2.29
N ASN A 321 16.80 -9.24 3.47
CA ASN A 321 16.48 -10.54 4.07
C ASN A 321 15.01 -10.61 4.48
N GLY A 322 14.49 -11.83 4.60
CA GLY A 322 13.10 -12.09 4.99
C GLY A 322 12.13 -12.25 3.83
N LYS A 323 10.87 -12.50 4.17
CA LYS A 323 9.79 -12.67 3.20
C LYS A 323 9.27 -11.30 2.80
N VAL A 324 9.47 -10.89 1.55
CA VAL A 324 8.89 -9.66 1.00
C VAL A 324 7.71 -10.02 0.09
N LYS A 325 6.51 -9.53 0.42
CA LYS A 325 5.31 -9.81 -0.38
C LYS A 325 5.41 -9.13 -1.74
N ASN A 326 4.97 -9.82 -2.80
CA ASN A 326 4.99 -9.35 -4.20
C ASN A 326 6.37 -8.97 -4.75
N ALA A 327 7.46 -9.32 -4.06
CA ALA A 327 8.80 -8.99 -4.54
C ALA A 327 9.17 -9.81 -5.79
N PRO A 328 9.99 -9.24 -6.69
CA PRO A 328 10.63 -10.01 -7.75
C PRO A 328 11.50 -11.11 -7.15
N ALA A 329 11.80 -12.15 -7.96
CA ALA A 329 12.86 -13.07 -7.62
C ALA A 329 14.16 -12.30 -7.30
N TYR A 330 14.98 -12.80 -6.37
CA TYR A 330 16.34 -12.32 -6.04
C TYR A 330 16.50 -11.14 -5.05
N ILE A 331 15.41 -10.56 -4.53
CA ILE A 331 15.48 -9.41 -3.60
C ILE A 331 16.33 -9.68 -2.32
N ASN A 332 16.44 -10.94 -1.92
CA ASN A 332 17.17 -11.36 -0.72
C ASN A 332 18.69 -11.38 -0.89
N GLU A 333 19.18 -11.40 -2.14
CA GLU A 333 20.62 -11.44 -2.41
C GLU A 333 21.15 -10.08 -2.87
N SER A 334 20.39 -9.41 -3.75
CA SER A 334 20.77 -8.15 -4.38
C SER A 334 19.54 -7.47 -5.02
N LEU A 335 19.47 -6.14 -4.94
CA LEU A 335 18.52 -5.28 -5.65
C LEU A 335 19.09 -4.70 -6.95
N GLY A 336 20.22 -5.21 -7.45
CA GLY A 336 20.89 -4.70 -8.66
C GLY A 336 20.04 -4.72 -9.93
N LYS A 337 19.13 -5.69 -10.03
CA LYS A 337 18.16 -5.80 -11.14
C LYS A 337 16.85 -5.07 -10.89
N VAL A 338 16.65 -4.52 -9.70
CA VAL A 338 15.41 -3.84 -9.31
C VAL A 338 15.51 -2.36 -9.72
N ASP A 339 14.46 -1.86 -10.38
CA ASP A 339 14.35 -0.42 -10.64
C ASP A 339 13.96 0.33 -9.36
N LEU A 340 14.96 0.70 -8.57
CA LEU A 340 14.78 1.42 -7.31
C LEU A 340 14.05 2.77 -7.46
N ASN A 341 14.08 3.41 -8.64
CA ASN A 341 13.41 4.71 -8.83
C ASN A 341 11.88 4.58 -8.76
N ASN A 342 11.36 3.47 -9.27
CA ASN A 342 9.95 3.13 -9.29
C ASN A 342 9.59 2.07 -8.24
N SER A 343 10.47 1.80 -7.28
CA SER A 343 10.22 0.81 -6.23
C SER A 343 9.67 1.44 -4.96
N TYR A 344 8.66 0.79 -4.41
CA TYR A 344 7.98 1.16 -3.17
C TYR A 344 8.03 -0.05 -2.22
N PHE A 345 8.61 0.14 -1.05
CA PHE A 345 8.69 -0.88 0.00
C PHE A 345 7.75 -0.49 1.14
N TYR A 346 6.50 -0.95 1.06
CA TYR A 346 5.46 -0.68 2.04
C TYR A 346 5.67 -1.51 3.30
N ILE A 347 5.50 -0.90 4.46
CA ILE A 347 5.55 -1.57 5.76
C ILE A 347 4.11 -1.90 6.15
N ILE A 348 3.75 -3.18 6.11
CA ILE A 348 2.40 -3.67 6.42
C ILE A 348 2.54 -4.80 7.42
N ASN A 349 1.95 -4.63 8.60
CA ASN A 349 2.05 -5.53 9.74
C ASN A 349 3.51 -5.86 10.10
N GLY A 350 4.38 -4.85 10.06
CA GLY A 350 5.81 -4.99 10.36
C GLY A 350 6.62 -5.74 9.29
N LYS A 351 6.00 -6.12 8.18
CA LYS A 351 6.65 -6.81 7.05
C LYS A 351 6.62 -5.95 5.80
N LEU A 352 7.53 -6.24 4.87
CA LEU A 352 7.66 -5.50 3.62
C LEU A 352 6.77 -6.08 2.53
N THR A 353 6.04 -5.18 1.86
CA THR A 353 5.35 -5.43 0.60
C THR A 353 5.98 -4.58 -0.49
N TYR A 354 6.44 -5.22 -1.56
CA TYR A 354 7.02 -4.54 -2.72
C TYR A 354 5.94 -4.16 -3.74
N SER A 355 6.12 -3.01 -4.36
CA SER A 355 5.40 -2.62 -5.58
C SER A 355 6.30 -1.78 -6.49
N ASN A 356 6.11 -1.91 -7.80
CA ASN A 356 6.74 -1.06 -8.82
C ASN A 356 5.86 0.14 -9.23
N ILE A 357 4.69 0.27 -8.60
CA ILE A 357 3.75 1.39 -8.72
C ILE A 357 3.28 1.81 -7.33
N ARG A 358 2.87 3.08 -7.19
CA ARG A 358 2.28 3.54 -5.93
C ARG A 358 0.90 2.87 -5.73
N LEU A 359 0.73 2.19 -4.60
CA LEU A 359 -0.53 1.57 -4.20
C LEU A 359 -1.43 2.57 -3.49
N ASP A 360 -2.73 2.44 -3.71
CA ASP A 360 -3.77 2.97 -2.83
C ASP A 360 -4.14 1.87 -1.82
N LEU A 361 -3.77 2.07 -0.56
CA LEU A 361 -3.98 1.09 0.51
C LEU A 361 -5.31 1.28 1.25
N GLY A 362 -6.09 2.31 0.88
CA GLY A 362 -7.28 2.71 1.63
C GLY A 362 -6.97 3.18 3.05
N PHE A 363 -8.02 3.32 3.87
CA PHE A 363 -7.90 3.72 5.28
C PHE A 363 -7.66 2.51 6.20
N ASN A 364 -6.91 2.72 7.28
CA ASN A 364 -6.67 1.76 8.34
C ASN A 364 -6.82 2.41 9.72
N LYS A 365 -6.53 1.64 10.78
CA LYS A 365 -6.72 2.08 12.16
C LYS A 365 -5.84 3.28 12.53
N ASP A 366 -4.63 3.36 11.98
CA ASP A 366 -3.72 4.48 12.19
C ASP A 366 -4.26 5.79 11.55
N ASP A 367 -5.03 5.73 10.46
CA ASP A 367 -5.68 6.94 9.90
C ASP A 367 -6.85 7.42 10.73
N LEU A 368 -7.63 6.46 11.23
CA LEU A 368 -8.77 6.76 12.08
C LEU A 368 -8.29 7.49 13.34
N GLU A 369 -7.18 7.03 13.91
CA GLU A 369 -6.46 7.72 14.99
C GLU A 369 -6.04 9.13 14.60
N ASP A 370 -5.42 9.34 13.44
CA ASP A 370 -5.00 10.65 12.97
C ASP A 370 -6.16 11.64 12.85
N PHE A 371 -7.30 11.18 12.32
CA PHE A 371 -8.48 12.03 12.22
C PHE A 371 -9.06 12.37 13.59
N ILE A 372 -9.08 11.42 14.53
CA ILE A 372 -9.50 11.64 15.92
C ILE A 372 -8.58 12.65 16.61
N GLU A 373 -7.27 12.48 16.48
CA GLU A 373 -6.26 13.39 17.05
C GLU A 373 -6.41 14.79 16.44
N LYS A 374 -6.55 14.87 15.11
CA LYS A 374 -6.78 16.15 14.41
C LYS A 374 -7.97 16.89 14.99
N VAL A 375 -9.11 16.23 15.20
CA VAL A 375 -10.30 16.86 15.82
C VAL A 375 -10.00 17.37 17.22
N SER A 376 -9.23 16.64 18.03
CA SER A 376 -8.87 17.07 19.39
C SER A 376 -8.04 18.36 19.43
N THR A 377 -7.32 18.69 18.35
CA THR A 377 -6.54 19.94 18.24
C THR A 377 -7.38 21.15 17.79
N LEU A 378 -8.58 20.91 17.25
CA LEU A 378 -9.46 21.96 16.77
C LEU A 378 -10.14 22.69 17.94
N LYS A 379 -10.41 24.00 17.77
CA LYS A 379 -11.05 24.83 18.78
C LYS A 379 -12.49 25.16 18.38
N LYS A 380 -13.46 24.73 19.20
CA LYS A 380 -14.90 24.92 18.98
C LYS A 380 -15.28 26.35 18.57
N ASN A 381 -14.70 27.35 19.24
CA ASN A 381 -15.04 28.76 19.07
C ASN A 381 -14.61 29.37 17.72
N TYR A 382 -13.96 28.61 16.84
CA TYR A 382 -13.62 29.06 15.49
C TYR A 382 -14.58 28.55 14.42
N TYR A 383 -15.49 27.63 14.75
CA TYR A 383 -16.34 26.96 13.79
C TYR A 383 -17.82 27.20 14.08
N THR A 384 -18.62 27.13 13.01
CA THR A 384 -20.09 27.16 13.09
C THR A 384 -20.57 25.95 13.88
N LYS A 385 -21.60 26.13 14.70
CA LYS A 385 -22.13 25.14 15.64
C LYS A 385 -22.58 23.88 14.91
N THR A 386 -23.32 24.02 13.81
CA THR A 386 -23.82 22.90 13.01
C THR A 386 -22.68 22.02 12.49
N THR A 387 -21.66 22.60 11.85
CA THR A 387 -20.54 21.79 11.31
C THR A 387 -19.65 21.23 12.41
N TRP A 388 -19.53 21.94 13.53
CA TRP A 388 -18.77 21.48 14.69
C TRP A 388 -19.45 20.27 15.35
N ASP A 389 -20.75 20.36 15.60
CA ASP A 389 -21.52 19.29 16.25
C ASP A 389 -21.50 18.01 15.39
N ASN A 390 -21.59 18.12 14.05
CA ASN A 390 -21.39 16.99 13.13
C ASN A 390 -19.99 16.36 13.26
N VAL A 391 -18.92 17.16 13.32
CA VAL A 391 -17.56 16.62 13.54
C VAL A 391 -17.43 15.91 14.87
N ILE A 392 -18.04 16.45 15.94
CA ILE A 392 -18.00 15.82 17.25
C ILE A 392 -18.79 14.51 17.26
N GLU A 393 -19.96 14.46 16.62
CA GLU A 393 -20.73 13.23 16.44
C GLU A 393 -19.88 12.16 15.73
N LYS A 394 -19.34 12.48 14.55
CA LYS A 394 -18.51 11.53 13.78
C LYS A 394 -17.21 11.16 14.47
N SER A 395 -16.62 12.07 15.24
CA SER A 395 -15.43 11.78 16.07
C SER A 395 -15.75 10.81 17.20
N ASN A 396 -16.93 10.92 17.82
CA ASN A 396 -17.36 9.99 18.87
C ASN A 396 -17.66 8.60 18.28
N GLU A 397 -18.34 8.51 17.13
CA GLU A 397 -18.52 7.25 16.39
C GLU A 397 -17.17 6.61 16.04
N ALA A 398 -16.21 7.41 15.55
CA ALA A 398 -14.87 6.95 15.22
C ALA A 398 -14.10 6.40 16.42
N LYS A 399 -14.19 7.04 17.59
CA LYS A 399 -13.56 6.54 18.83
C LYS A 399 -14.10 5.16 19.22
N LEU A 400 -15.40 4.93 19.09
CA LEU A 400 -16.00 3.62 19.39
C LEU A 400 -15.46 2.52 18.48
N VAL A 401 -15.28 2.80 17.19
CA VAL A 401 -14.67 1.87 16.23
C VAL A 401 -13.19 1.65 16.53
N TYR A 402 -12.46 2.72 16.84
CA TYR A 402 -11.03 2.65 17.17
C TYR A 402 -10.78 1.84 18.46
N ASP A 403 -11.56 2.02 19.51
CA ASP A 403 -11.39 1.29 20.78
C ASP A 403 -11.81 -0.19 20.68
N ASN A 404 -12.55 -0.57 19.64
CA ASN A 404 -12.96 -1.95 19.41
C ASN A 404 -11.83 -2.76 18.73
N ASN A 405 -11.22 -3.69 19.49
CA ASN A 405 -10.18 -4.58 18.98
C ASN A 405 -10.69 -5.62 17.96
N GLU A 406 -12.00 -5.84 17.88
CA GLU A 406 -12.65 -6.74 16.93
C GLU A 406 -13.26 -6.02 15.72
N ALA A 407 -13.10 -4.69 15.61
CA ALA A 407 -13.61 -3.92 14.49
C ALA A 407 -13.09 -4.47 13.15
N SER A 408 -14.01 -4.70 12.21
CA SER A 408 -13.65 -5.15 10.87
C SER A 408 -12.96 -4.02 10.08
N ASN A 409 -12.13 -4.38 9.11
CA ASN A 409 -11.52 -3.40 8.20
C ASN A 409 -12.57 -2.52 7.49
N LYS A 410 -13.77 -3.06 7.22
CA LYS A 410 -14.85 -2.30 6.59
C LYS A 410 -15.35 -1.19 7.52
N GLU A 411 -15.61 -1.50 8.79
CA GLU A 411 -16.05 -0.51 9.78
C GLU A 411 -15.00 0.59 9.99
N ILE A 412 -13.72 0.22 10.06
CA ILE A 412 -12.61 1.18 10.19
C ILE A 412 -12.58 2.14 9.00
N VAL A 413 -12.70 1.61 7.77
CA VAL A 413 -12.68 2.42 6.55
C VAL A 413 -13.90 3.34 6.46
N GLU A 414 -15.11 2.82 6.68
CA GLU A 414 -16.35 3.61 6.64
C GLU A 414 -16.31 4.73 7.69
N SER A 415 -15.82 4.44 8.91
CA SER A 415 -15.68 5.43 9.97
C SER A 415 -14.64 6.52 9.64
N ALA A 416 -13.50 6.13 9.07
CA ALA A 416 -12.45 7.07 8.65
C ALA A 416 -12.94 8.01 7.54
N ILE A 417 -13.69 7.50 6.55
CA ILE A 417 -14.30 8.31 5.48
C ILE A 417 -15.26 9.33 6.09
N ASN A 418 -16.21 8.89 6.92
CA ASN A 418 -17.22 9.76 7.51
C ASN A 418 -16.59 10.88 8.34
N LEU A 419 -15.58 10.55 9.16
CA LEU A 419 -14.90 11.56 9.97
C LEU A 419 -14.09 12.54 9.11
N LYS A 420 -13.38 12.04 8.08
CA LYS A 420 -12.65 12.90 7.14
C LYS A 420 -13.59 13.90 6.47
N GLU A 421 -14.71 13.43 5.94
CA GLU A 421 -15.70 14.30 5.29
C GLU A 421 -16.27 15.34 6.24
N ALA A 422 -16.59 14.95 7.49
CA ALA A 422 -17.03 15.90 8.51
C ALA A 422 -15.98 17.00 8.77
N ILE A 423 -14.70 16.62 8.89
CA ILE A 423 -13.59 17.57 9.09
C ILE A 423 -13.43 18.51 7.89
N GLU A 424 -13.51 17.99 6.65
CA GLU A 424 -13.41 18.80 5.43
C GLU A 424 -14.58 19.78 5.25
N ASN A 425 -15.74 19.45 5.83
CA ASN A 425 -16.94 20.28 5.81
C ASN A 425 -17.04 21.30 6.97
N LEU A 426 -16.01 21.42 7.83
CA LEU A 426 -15.99 22.44 8.88
C LEU A 426 -16.00 23.86 8.31
N ARG A 427 -16.92 24.69 8.80
CA ARG A 427 -17.05 26.09 8.39
C ARG A 427 -16.60 27.00 9.51
N ALA A 428 -15.70 27.93 9.21
CA ALA A 428 -15.23 28.92 10.17
C ALA A 428 -16.27 30.04 10.37
N ILE A 429 -16.46 30.48 11.61
CA ILE A 429 -17.40 31.58 11.93
C ILE A 429 -17.00 32.88 11.24
N ASN A 430 -17.98 33.68 10.83
CA ASN A 430 -17.71 34.98 10.23
C ASN A 430 -17.30 36.04 11.27
N LEU A 431 -16.28 36.81 10.92
CA LEU A 431 -15.82 37.96 11.69
C LEU A 431 -15.63 39.14 10.75
N ILE A 432 -16.30 40.26 11.04
CA ILE A 432 -16.14 41.48 10.27
C ILE A 432 -15.18 42.41 11.03
N GLU A 433 -14.09 42.80 10.38
CA GLU A 433 -13.06 43.67 10.97
C GLU A 433 -12.95 44.98 10.20
N PHE A 434 -13.07 46.08 10.91
CA PHE A 434 -12.77 47.42 10.42
C PHE A 434 -11.47 47.92 11.07
N ILE A 435 -10.54 48.31 10.23
CA ILE A 435 -9.17 48.66 10.59
C ILE A 435 -8.91 50.11 10.21
N GLY A 436 -8.23 50.78 11.11
CA GLY A 436 -7.96 52.20 11.10
C GLY A 436 -6.48 52.52 10.92
N SER A 437 -6.11 53.72 11.35
CA SER A 437 -4.72 54.17 11.29
C SER A 437 -3.77 53.23 12.04
N HIS A 438 -2.55 53.05 11.52
CA HIS A 438 -1.53 52.14 12.07
C HIS A 438 -1.97 50.67 12.14
N SER A 439 -2.88 50.24 11.26
CA SER A 439 -3.42 48.86 11.23
C SER A 439 -4.16 48.46 12.52
N ASN A 440 -4.68 49.43 13.26
CA ASN A 440 -5.43 49.17 14.49
C ASN A 440 -6.89 48.80 14.18
N MET A 441 -7.36 47.64 14.63
CA MET A 441 -8.77 47.23 14.48
C MET A 441 -9.63 48.04 15.44
N PHE A 442 -10.42 48.99 14.92
CA PHE A 442 -11.23 49.89 15.74
C PHE A 442 -12.66 49.40 15.95
N LEU A 443 -13.17 48.52 15.09
CA LEU A 443 -14.46 47.86 15.26
C LEU A 443 -14.39 46.41 14.77
N LYS A 444 -14.95 45.51 15.56
CA LYS A 444 -15.10 44.09 15.25
C LYS A 444 -16.56 43.68 15.40
N ILE A 445 -17.12 42.93 14.46
CA ILE A 445 -18.49 42.42 14.56
C ILE A 445 -18.48 40.90 14.43
N GLU A 446 -18.97 40.26 15.48
CA GLU A 446 -19.32 38.84 15.55
C GLU A 446 -20.85 38.68 15.46
N PHE A 447 -21.32 37.46 15.19
CA PHE A 447 -22.74 37.14 15.12
C PHE A 447 -23.11 36.15 16.23
N ASP A 448 -24.04 36.53 17.09
CA ASP A 448 -24.68 35.61 18.03
C ASP A 448 -25.86 34.96 17.30
N MET A 449 -25.62 33.77 16.75
CA MET A 449 -26.61 33.04 15.95
C MET A 449 -27.71 32.40 16.79
N ASP A 450 -27.46 32.12 18.06
CA ASP A 450 -28.46 31.55 18.99
C ASP A 450 -29.47 32.63 19.41
N ASN A 451 -29.00 33.85 19.72
CA ASN A 451 -29.88 34.97 20.11
C ASN A 451 -30.28 35.90 18.96
N LYS A 452 -29.76 35.66 17.75
CA LYS A 452 -29.96 36.45 16.52
C LYS A 452 -29.63 37.95 16.72
N LYS A 453 -28.45 38.22 17.30
CA LYS A 453 -27.94 39.56 17.61
C LYS A 453 -26.52 39.78 17.10
N PHE A 454 -26.17 41.02 16.81
CA PHE A 454 -24.77 41.38 16.56
C PHE A 454 -24.01 41.46 17.88
N LYS A 455 -22.73 41.10 17.82
CA LYS A 455 -21.76 41.32 18.91
C LYS A 455 -20.62 42.18 18.38
N ALA A 456 -20.85 43.47 18.41
CA ALA A 456 -19.94 44.52 18.02
C ALA A 456 -19.06 44.97 19.20
N ILE A 457 -17.75 45.05 18.96
CA ILE A 457 -16.73 45.39 19.95
C ILE A 457 -15.91 46.56 19.40
N SER A 458 -15.91 47.68 20.12
CA SER A 458 -15.01 48.82 19.91
C SER A 458 -13.71 48.61 20.67
N ASN A 459 -12.59 49.12 20.15
CA ASN A 459 -11.32 49.19 20.88
C ASN A 459 -11.12 50.52 21.64
N GLY A 460 -12.07 51.46 21.55
CA GLY A 460 -12.01 52.78 22.20
C GLY A 460 -11.17 53.83 21.46
N GLU A 461 -10.53 53.48 20.36
CA GLU A 461 -9.70 54.40 19.56
C GLU A 461 -10.49 55.03 18.42
N ILE A 462 -10.03 56.19 17.95
CA ILE A 462 -10.61 56.81 16.75
C ILE A 462 -10.32 55.98 15.50
N ALA A 463 -11.26 55.97 14.54
CA ALA A 463 -11.14 55.14 13.35
C ALA A 463 -9.90 55.49 12.50
N HIS A 464 -9.67 56.75 12.17
CA HIS A 464 -8.51 57.15 11.37
C HIS A 464 -8.11 58.64 11.55
N ARG A 465 -6.88 58.90 12.00
CA ARG A 465 -6.43 60.26 12.33
C ARG A 465 -6.22 61.22 11.15
N TYR A 466 -6.07 60.72 9.92
CA TYR A 466 -5.74 61.54 8.75
C TYR A 466 -6.92 61.89 7.84
N TYR A 467 -8.12 61.33 8.07
CA TYR A 467 -9.30 61.58 7.22
C TYR A 467 -10.28 62.62 7.82
N GLY A 468 -9.90 63.30 8.90
CA GLY A 468 -10.72 64.37 9.50
C GLY A 468 -12.11 63.88 9.92
N SER A 469 -13.16 64.59 9.52
CA SER A 469 -14.56 64.26 9.81
C SER A 469 -15.27 63.48 8.69
N ALA A 470 -14.54 62.92 7.74
CA ALA A 470 -15.13 62.11 6.67
C ALA A 470 -15.77 60.83 7.24
N VAL A 471 -16.88 60.37 6.65
CA VAL A 471 -17.49 59.08 6.99
C VAL A 471 -16.55 57.98 6.53
N TYR A 472 -15.90 57.31 7.48
CA TYR A 472 -14.85 56.33 7.23
C TYR A 472 -15.45 54.94 6.94
N ALA A 473 -16.50 54.58 7.69
CA ALA A 473 -17.26 53.36 7.48
C ALA A 473 -18.77 53.61 7.64
N THR A 474 -19.58 52.93 6.82
CA THR A 474 -21.03 52.81 7.01
C THR A 474 -21.41 51.34 6.98
N ILE A 475 -22.25 50.93 7.92
CA ILE A 475 -22.93 49.64 7.95
C ILE A 475 -24.41 49.94 7.81
N THR A 476 -25.10 49.29 6.87
CA THR A 476 -26.55 49.44 6.72
C THR A 476 -27.18 48.06 6.75
N HIS A 477 -28.10 47.86 7.69
CA HIS A 477 -28.84 46.62 7.88
C HIS A 477 -30.20 46.77 7.21
N TYR A 478 -30.53 45.81 6.35
CA TYR A 478 -31.79 45.72 5.65
C TYR A 478 -32.52 44.44 6.07
N ASP A 479 -33.85 44.51 6.06
CA ASP A 479 -34.66 43.29 6.07
C ASP A 479 -34.58 42.57 4.71
N LYS A 480 -35.06 41.33 4.66
CA LYS A 480 -35.09 40.53 3.42
C LYS A 480 -35.89 41.13 2.26
N LYS A 481 -36.76 42.12 2.51
CA LYS A 481 -37.53 42.84 1.47
C LYS A 481 -36.80 44.08 0.96
N GLY A 482 -35.64 44.40 1.55
CA GLY A 482 -34.85 45.57 1.23
C GLY A 482 -35.26 46.85 1.96
N ASN A 483 -36.04 46.76 3.04
CA ASN A 483 -36.32 47.90 3.90
C ASN A 483 -35.16 48.13 4.88
N GLU A 484 -34.71 49.36 5.03
CA GLU A 484 -33.64 49.71 5.98
C GLU A 484 -34.13 49.51 7.43
N LYS A 485 -33.46 48.63 8.18
CA LYS A 485 -33.67 48.40 9.61
C LYS A 485 -32.79 49.31 10.46
N GLY A 486 -31.62 49.69 9.95
CA GLY A 486 -30.70 50.56 10.66
C GLY A 486 -29.49 50.95 9.82
N LYS A 487 -28.95 52.15 10.10
CA LYS A 487 -27.76 52.68 9.47
C LYS A 487 -26.79 53.22 10.51
N TYR A 488 -25.56 52.75 10.45
CA TYR A 488 -24.52 53.02 11.44
C TYR A 488 -23.32 53.63 10.73
N GLN A 489 -23.01 54.88 11.05
CA GLN A 489 -21.91 55.63 10.43
C GLN A 489 -20.83 55.94 11.44
N ILE A 490 -19.58 55.81 11.03
CA ILE A 490 -18.41 56.10 11.85
C ILE A 490 -17.57 57.11 11.08
N ARG A 491 -17.34 58.30 11.64
CA ARG A 491 -16.39 59.25 11.06
C ARG A 491 -14.96 58.89 11.45
N ALA A 492 -14.02 59.31 10.62
CA ALA A 492 -12.61 59.03 10.83
C ALA A 492 -12.07 59.54 12.18
N ASN A 493 -12.54 60.69 12.66
CA ASN A 493 -12.15 61.26 13.96
C ASN A 493 -13.02 60.81 15.15
N GLU A 494 -13.90 59.82 14.98
CA GLU A 494 -14.78 59.29 16.03
C GLU A 494 -14.35 57.87 16.45
N THR A 495 -14.68 57.48 17.69
CA THR A 495 -14.59 56.08 18.16
C THR A 495 -15.80 55.29 17.67
N SER A 496 -15.71 53.95 17.64
CA SER A 496 -16.82 53.09 17.23
C SER A 496 -17.77 52.69 18.38
N GLU A 497 -17.59 53.22 19.60
CA GLU A 497 -18.34 52.79 20.80
C GLU A 497 -19.85 52.96 20.65
N ALA A 498 -20.29 54.12 20.18
CA ALA A 498 -21.71 54.39 19.97
C ALA A 498 -22.32 53.49 18.87
N VAL A 499 -21.54 53.14 17.85
CA VAL A 499 -21.98 52.21 16.80
C VAL A 499 -22.03 50.78 17.32
N ALA A 500 -21.03 50.35 18.10
CA ALA A 500 -21.02 49.04 18.72
C ALA A 500 -22.22 48.84 19.65
N ALA A 501 -22.51 49.82 20.52
CA ALA A 501 -23.67 49.77 21.42
C ALA A 501 -24.99 49.61 20.65
N LYS A 502 -25.21 50.42 19.60
CA LYS A 502 -26.43 50.35 18.77
C LYS A 502 -26.54 49.04 18.00
N LEU A 503 -25.44 48.53 17.43
CA LEU A 503 -25.43 47.23 16.77
C LEU A 503 -25.79 46.11 17.75
N ASN A 504 -25.28 46.15 18.98
CA ASN A 504 -25.57 45.14 20.02
C ASN A 504 -27.03 45.13 20.49
N GLU A 505 -27.74 46.26 20.36
CA GLU A 505 -29.19 46.34 20.61
C GLU A 505 -30.03 45.83 19.42
N THR A 506 -29.44 45.75 18.23
CA THR A 506 -30.14 45.37 17.00
C THR A 506 -30.20 43.85 16.86
N SER A 507 -31.41 43.33 16.63
CA SER A 507 -31.62 41.93 16.25
C SER A 507 -31.75 41.80 14.74
N PHE A 508 -31.28 40.67 14.22
CA PHE A 508 -31.49 40.28 12.84
C PHE A 508 -32.43 39.08 12.78
N VAL A 509 -33.07 38.90 11.64
CA VAL A 509 -33.73 37.65 11.29
C VAL A 509 -33.09 37.08 10.05
N GLU A 510 -33.37 35.82 9.77
CA GLU A 510 -32.77 35.18 8.63
C GLU A 510 -33.20 35.81 7.32
N GLY A 511 -32.23 36.02 6.42
CA GLY A 511 -32.44 36.69 5.13
C GLY A 511 -32.30 38.21 5.18
N ASP A 512 -32.19 38.79 6.38
CA ASP A 512 -31.66 40.14 6.52
C ASP A 512 -30.28 40.22 5.87
N TYR A 513 -29.90 41.40 5.39
CA TYR A 513 -28.58 41.59 4.79
C TYR A 513 -27.91 42.90 5.21
N LEU A 514 -26.59 42.89 5.16
CA LEU A 514 -25.74 44.03 5.43
C LEU A 514 -25.17 44.57 4.13
N LYS A 515 -25.16 45.91 4.01
CA LYS A 515 -24.37 46.64 3.02
C LYS A 515 -23.34 47.49 3.74
N PHE A 516 -22.19 47.65 3.11
CA PHE A 516 -21.05 48.36 3.70
C PHE A 516 -20.53 49.44 2.76
N THR A 517 -20.00 50.51 3.35
CA THR A 517 -19.09 51.44 2.65
C THR A 517 -17.84 51.60 3.50
N HIS A 518 -16.66 51.67 2.89
CA HIS A 518 -15.41 51.94 3.57
C HIS A 518 -14.50 52.80 2.69
N LEU A 519 -13.83 53.80 3.27
CA LEU A 519 -12.89 54.65 2.52
C LEU A 519 -11.65 53.86 2.07
N GLU A 520 -11.21 52.88 2.86
CA GLU A 520 -10.03 52.06 2.58
C GLU A 520 -10.42 50.59 2.38
N LYS A 521 -10.75 50.19 1.16
CA LYS A 521 -11.25 48.82 0.88
C LYS A 521 -10.14 47.76 0.87
N THR A 522 -8.91 48.16 0.54
CA THR A 522 -7.76 47.25 0.38
C THR A 522 -7.09 47.00 1.72
N GLY A 523 -7.59 46.00 2.45
CA GLY A 523 -6.97 45.50 3.67
C GLY A 523 -7.42 46.17 4.97
N ALA A 524 -8.10 47.32 4.92
CA ALA A 524 -8.64 47.98 6.11
C ALA A 524 -10.11 47.60 6.42
N PHE A 525 -10.77 46.86 5.53
CA PHE A 525 -12.07 46.23 5.79
C PHE A 525 -12.00 44.76 5.36
N ARG A 526 -12.17 43.85 6.32
CA ARG A 526 -11.98 42.40 6.15
C ARG A 526 -13.19 41.64 6.65
N ILE A 527 -13.51 40.54 5.97
CA ILE A 527 -14.50 39.58 6.42
C ILE A 527 -13.79 38.22 6.49
N LYS A 528 -13.50 37.76 7.70
CA LYS A 528 -12.90 36.44 7.95
C LYS A 528 -14.00 35.38 8.06
N GLY A 529 -13.60 34.12 7.93
CA GLY A 529 -14.50 32.96 8.00
C GLY A 529 -15.05 32.57 6.63
N TYR A 530 -15.94 31.57 6.63
CA TYR A 530 -16.55 31.08 5.40
C TYR A 530 -17.66 32.03 4.92
N VAL A 531 -17.54 32.57 3.70
CA VAL A 531 -18.59 33.39 3.06
C VAL A 531 -19.05 32.67 1.80
N GLU A 532 -20.29 32.18 1.82
CA GLU A 532 -20.89 31.46 0.70
C GLU A 532 -20.98 32.37 -0.54
N ASN A 533 -20.65 31.82 -1.72
CA ASN A 533 -20.65 32.51 -3.01
C ASN A 533 -19.76 33.75 -3.11
N SER A 534 -18.82 33.95 -2.19
CA SER A 534 -17.86 35.04 -2.31
C SER A 534 -16.93 34.82 -3.53
N PRO A 535 -16.67 35.85 -4.36
CA PRO A 535 -15.83 35.74 -5.56
C PRO A 535 -14.34 35.63 -5.23
N SER A 536 -13.94 35.86 -3.98
CA SER A 536 -12.56 35.72 -3.49
C SER A 536 -12.51 35.59 -1.97
N ASP A 537 -11.36 35.20 -1.43
CA ASP A 537 -11.10 35.29 0.01
C ASP A 537 -11.12 36.76 0.47
N LEU A 538 -12.00 37.06 1.42
CA LEU A 538 -12.22 38.40 1.98
C LEU A 538 -11.44 38.65 3.28
N SER A 539 -10.72 37.64 3.77
CA SER A 539 -10.01 37.67 5.06
C SER A 539 -8.85 38.69 5.08
N ASN A 540 -8.32 39.04 3.91
CA ASN A 540 -7.22 40.00 3.74
C ASN A 540 -7.68 41.35 3.17
N GLY A 541 -8.99 41.54 2.96
CA GLY A 541 -9.56 42.79 2.44
C GLY A 541 -10.62 42.56 1.39
N VAL A 542 -11.55 43.51 1.26
CA VAL A 542 -12.64 43.47 0.28
C VAL A 542 -12.39 44.31 -0.98
N GLY A 543 -11.15 44.71 -1.25
CA GLY A 543 -10.80 45.64 -2.33
C GLY A 543 -11.22 45.20 -3.74
N LYS A 544 -11.47 43.90 -3.95
CA LYS A 544 -11.96 43.33 -5.21
C LYS A 544 -13.48 43.46 -5.39
N LEU A 545 -14.21 43.81 -4.33
CA LEU A 545 -15.67 43.89 -4.36
C LEU A 545 -16.14 45.30 -4.72
N ASP A 546 -17.17 45.38 -5.55
CA ASP A 546 -17.98 46.59 -5.65
C ASP A 546 -18.96 46.65 -4.48
N LEU A 547 -18.56 47.32 -3.40
CA LEU A 547 -19.37 47.45 -2.19
C LEU A 547 -20.74 48.11 -2.40
N ASN A 548 -20.93 48.89 -3.47
CA ASN A 548 -22.24 49.51 -3.76
C ASN A 548 -23.27 48.45 -4.15
N ASN A 549 -22.82 47.41 -4.84
CA ASN A 549 -23.63 46.29 -5.30
C ASN A 549 -23.41 45.02 -4.47
N SER A 550 -22.63 45.09 -3.39
CA SER A 550 -22.38 43.94 -2.53
C SER A 550 -23.44 43.80 -1.45
N PHE A 551 -24.02 42.61 -1.35
CA PHE A 551 -25.02 42.23 -0.37
C PHE A 551 -24.47 41.06 0.45
N PHE A 552 -24.47 41.20 1.78
CA PHE A 552 -24.01 40.17 2.71
C PHE A 552 -25.20 39.69 3.54
N TYR A 553 -25.82 38.61 3.09
CA TYR A 553 -27.01 38.03 3.71
C TYR A 553 -26.65 37.21 4.95
N LEU A 554 -27.49 37.31 5.97
CA LEU A 554 -27.43 36.55 7.21
C LEU A 554 -28.29 35.29 7.02
N VAL A 555 -27.65 34.18 6.62
CA VAL A 555 -28.33 32.91 6.26
C VAL A 555 -27.63 31.73 6.92
N GLY A 556 -28.38 30.86 7.59
CA GLY A 556 -27.84 29.75 8.36
C GLY A 556 -26.94 30.23 9.49
N GLU A 557 -25.72 29.69 9.55
CA GLU A 557 -24.67 30.09 10.52
C GLU A 557 -23.49 30.81 9.83
N SER A 558 -23.68 31.32 8.60
CA SER A 558 -22.64 31.98 7.81
C SER A 558 -23.18 33.18 7.02
N LEU A 559 -22.28 33.95 6.40
CA LEU A 559 -22.65 35.00 5.46
C LEU A 559 -22.76 34.44 4.05
N LYS A 560 -23.75 34.90 3.29
CA LYS A 560 -23.88 34.66 1.85
C LYS A 560 -23.69 35.96 1.08
N TYR A 561 -22.77 35.96 0.13
CA TYR A 561 -22.47 37.10 -0.72
C TYR A 561 -23.32 37.09 -2.00
N SER A 562 -23.70 38.28 -2.47
CA SER A 562 -24.17 38.51 -3.83
C SER A 562 -23.76 39.90 -4.33
N ASP A 563 -23.63 40.04 -5.64
CA ASP A 563 -23.41 41.29 -6.37
C ASP A 563 -24.73 41.93 -6.89
N SER A 564 -25.86 41.30 -6.56
CA SER A 564 -27.21 41.76 -6.89
C SER A 564 -28.15 41.50 -5.71
N GLN A 565 -29.24 42.26 -5.62
CA GLN A 565 -30.24 42.01 -4.59
C GLN A 565 -30.98 40.71 -4.91
N LEU A 566 -30.97 39.79 -3.96
CA LEU A 566 -31.61 38.49 -4.08
C LEU A 566 -33.05 38.54 -3.61
N ASP A 567 -33.90 37.83 -4.34
CA ASP A 567 -35.22 37.44 -3.86
C ASP A 567 -35.10 36.07 -3.20
N LEU A 568 -35.06 36.09 -1.88
CA LEU A 568 -34.93 34.88 -1.07
C LEU A 568 -36.29 34.43 -0.52
N SER A 569 -37.37 34.67 -1.27
CA SER A 569 -38.73 34.22 -0.93
C SER A 569 -39.11 32.88 -1.55
N ALA A 570 -38.15 32.13 -2.10
CA ALA A 570 -38.39 30.90 -2.86
C ALA A 570 -39.35 29.94 -2.14
N ASN A 571 -40.37 29.49 -2.88
CA ASN A 571 -41.30 28.50 -2.36
C ASN A 571 -40.59 27.13 -2.32
N LYS A 572 -40.68 26.43 -1.19
CA LYS A 572 -40.05 25.12 -1.00
C LYS A 572 -41.05 23.96 -1.03
N ASP A 573 -42.32 24.24 -1.21
CA ASP A 573 -43.40 23.23 -1.17
C ASP A 573 -43.09 22.06 -2.12
N ASP A 574 -42.65 22.35 -3.35
CA ASP A 574 -42.31 21.32 -4.34
C ASP A 574 -41.11 20.47 -3.93
N LEU A 575 -40.09 21.07 -3.29
CA LEU A 575 -38.95 20.34 -2.76
C LEU A 575 -39.35 19.46 -1.56
N ILE A 576 -40.21 19.96 -0.67
CA ILE A 576 -40.76 19.18 0.45
C ILE A 576 -41.52 17.96 -0.06
N VAL A 577 -42.42 18.16 -1.04
CA VAL A 577 -43.15 17.07 -1.69
C VAL A 577 -42.16 16.06 -2.30
N LYS A 578 -41.14 16.57 -3.00
CA LYS A 578 -40.13 15.71 -3.64
C LYS A 578 -39.35 14.86 -2.64
N LEU A 579 -38.95 15.43 -1.52
CA LEU A 579 -38.24 14.72 -0.46
C LEU A 579 -39.12 13.63 0.15
N GLU A 580 -40.38 13.94 0.44
CA GLU A 580 -41.34 12.96 0.97
C GLU A 580 -41.61 11.79 -0.01
N GLU A 581 -41.63 12.05 -1.31
CA GLU A 581 -41.72 11.00 -2.34
C GLU A 581 -40.44 10.16 -2.39
N SER A 582 -39.28 10.81 -2.37
CA SER A 582 -37.98 10.16 -2.55
C SER A 582 -37.63 9.24 -1.37
N LYS A 583 -38.00 9.64 -0.14
CA LYS A 583 -37.82 8.82 1.08
C LYS A 583 -38.61 7.50 1.08
N LYS A 584 -39.67 7.39 0.26
CA LYS A 584 -40.45 6.16 0.13
C LYS A 584 -39.74 5.08 -0.69
N ILE A 585 -38.67 5.44 -1.41
CA ILE A 585 -37.89 4.50 -2.21
C ILE A 585 -37.09 3.59 -1.28
N SER A 586 -37.37 2.29 -1.34
CA SER A 586 -36.63 1.27 -0.59
C SER A 586 -35.31 0.93 -1.28
N ASN A 587 -34.29 0.58 -0.49
CA ASN A 587 -33.01 0.05 -1.00
C ASN A 587 -33.15 -1.28 -1.76
N LYS A 588 -34.29 -1.97 -1.62
CA LYS A 588 -34.50 -3.32 -2.18
C LYS A 588 -34.46 -3.30 -3.71
N GLY A 589 -33.47 -3.99 -4.27
CA GLY A 589 -33.32 -4.18 -5.72
C GLY A 589 -32.35 -3.19 -6.38
N TYR A 590 -31.74 -2.29 -5.61
CA TYR A 590 -30.74 -1.33 -6.10
C TYR A 590 -29.36 -1.57 -5.49
N THR A 591 -28.30 -1.12 -6.17
CA THR A 591 -26.94 -1.21 -5.65
C THR A 591 -26.76 -0.24 -4.47
N LYS A 592 -25.99 -0.66 -3.45
CA LYS A 592 -25.68 0.16 -2.26
C LYS A 592 -25.22 1.58 -2.64
N SER A 593 -24.21 1.69 -3.51
CA SER A 593 -23.65 2.97 -3.94
C SER A 593 -24.69 3.90 -4.61
N SER A 594 -25.57 3.37 -5.45
CA SER A 594 -26.59 4.22 -6.11
C SER A 594 -27.68 4.68 -5.14
N PHE A 595 -28.03 3.83 -4.17
CA PHE A 595 -28.99 4.16 -3.12
C PHE A 595 -28.42 5.17 -2.11
N GLU A 596 -27.16 5.02 -1.70
CA GLU A 596 -26.46 5.99 -0.85
C GLU A 596 -26.37 7.36 -1.53
N ASN A 597 -26.08 7.41 -2.83
CA ASN A 597 -26.12 8.67 -3.57
C ASN A 597 -27.50 9.35 -3.51
N LEU A 598 -28.60 8.58 -3.64
CA LEU A 598 -29.95 9.11 -3.46
C LEU A 598 -30.15 9.64 -2.03
N GLN A 599 -29.73 8.89 -1.00
CA GLN A 599 -29.84 9.33 0.39
C GLN A 599 -29.07 10.63 0.63
N ASN A 600 -27.87 10.77 0.08
CA ASN A 600 -27.09 12.00 0.16
C ASN A 600 -27.82 13.18 -0.47
N LYS A 601 -28.43 13.01 -1.66
CA LYS A 601 -29.22 14.06 -2.31
C LYS A 601 -30.51 14.42 -1.56
N ILE A 602 -31.12 13.45 -0.89
CA ILE A 602 -32.26 13.70 0.01
C ILE A 602 -31.79 14.55 1.19
N SER A 603 -30.69 14.19 1.87
CA SER A 603 -30.17 14.95 3.01
C SER A 603 -29.71 16.37 2.62
N GLU A 604 -29.10 16.55 1.45
CA GLU A 604 -28.81 17.87 0.88
C GLU A 604 -30.10 18.69 0.70
N GLY A 605 -31.16 18.08 0.14
CA GLY A 605 -32.46 18.74 -0.04
C GLY A 605 -33.19 19.06 1.27
N GLU A 606 -33.12 18.19 2.29
CA GLU A 606 -33.68 18.45 3.63
C GLU A 606 -32.99 19.66 4.28
N THR A 607 -31.66 19.72 4.15
CA THR A 607 -30.88 20.88 4.60
C THR A 607 -31.37 22.16 3.92
N LEU A 608 -31.68 22.11 2.62
CA LEU A 608 -32.23 23.25 1.87
C LEU A 608 -33.66 23.63 2.34
N VAL A 609 -34.51 22.66 2.67
CA VAL A 609 -35.84 22.94 3.26
C VAL A 609 -35.72 23.71 4.56
N GLU A 610 -34.74 23.38 5.38
CA GLU A 610 -34.45 24.11 6.63
C GLU A 610 -33.71 25.42 6.36
N THR A 611 -32.91 25.52 5.29
CA THR A 611 -32.12 26.70 4.90
C THR A 611 -33.04 27.85 4.51
N PRO A 612 -33.28 28.83 5.37
CA PRO A 612 -34.15 29.95 5.07
C PRO A 612 -33.54 30.75 3.91
N ASN A 613 -34.40 31.39 3.13
CA ASN A 613 -33.94 32.35 2.14
C ASN A 613 -33.08 31.72 1.03
N LEU A 614 -33.63 30.72 0.33
CA LEU A 614 -33.03 30.12 -0.87
C LEU A 614 -33.36 30.90 -2.14
N TYR A 615 -32.54 30.73 -3.17
CA TYR A 615 -32.94 31.03 -4.54
C TYR A 615 -33.97 30.02 -5.04
N GLU A 616 -34.93 30.48 -5.84
CA GLU A 616 -35.80 29.63 -6.66
C GLU A 616 -35.00 28.61 -7.47
N LYS A 617 -33.85 29.04 -8.02
CA LYS A 617 -32.94 28.18 -8.77
C LYS A 617 -32.31 27.09 -7.91
N GLU A 618 -31.98 27.35 -6.64
CA GLU A 618 -31.41 26.34 -5.72
C GLU A 618 -32.46 25.27 -5.40
N VAL A 619 -33.72 25.67 -5.16
CA VAL A 619 -34.83 24.74 -4.96
C VAL A 619 -35.01 23.88 -6.22
N THR A 620 -34.99 24.50 -7.40
CA THR A 620 -35.15 23.80 -8.68
C THR A 620 -33.98 22.83 -8.97
N GLU A 621 -32.74 23.25 -8.70
CA GLU A 621 -31.54 22.40 -8.86
C GLU A 621 -31.55 21.23 -7.89
N ALA A 622 -31.98 21.44 -6.64
CA ALA A 622 -32.10 20.36 -5.64
C ALA A 622 -33.11 19.31 -6.10
N ILE A 623 -34.28 19.73 -6.58
CA ILE A 623 -35.28 18.82 -7.17
C ILE A 623 -34.67 18.05 -8.33
N SER A 624 -33.99 18.74 -9.26
CA SER A 624 -33.35 18.11 -10.42
C SER A 624 -32.25 17.11 -10.04
N ASN A 625 -31.48 17.39 -8.99
CA ASN A 625 -30.43 16.50 -8.49
C ASN A 625 -31.01 15.24 -7.86
N ILE A 626 -32.09 15.37 -7.08
CA ILE A 626 -32.84 14.24 -6.55
C ILE A 626 -33.43 13.41 -7.69
N ASP A 627 -34.04 14.04 -8.70
CA ASP A 627 -34.56 13.37 -9.89
C ASP A 627 -33.47 12.60 -10.64
N ALA A 628 -32.29 13.21 -10.81
CA ALA A 628 -31.16 12.55 -11.45
C ALA A 628 -30.67 11.35 -10.64
N ALA A 629 -30.61 11.46 -9.31
CA ALA A 629 -30.22 10.35 -8.43
C ALA A 629 -31.23 9.20 -8.50
N ILE A 630 -32.54 9.49 -8.49
CA ILE A 630 -33.60 8.50 -8.68
C ILE A 630 -33.47 7.81 -10.03
N LYS A 631 -33.28 8.59 -11.11
CA LYS A 631 -33.13 8.06 -12.48
C LYS A 631 -31.91 7.15 -12.61
N ASN A 632 -30.84 7.46 -11.87
CA ASN A 632 -29.58 6.73 -11.89
C ASN A 632 -29.47 5.63 -10.83
N LEU A 633 -30.58 5.25 -10.18
CA LEU A 633 -30.59 4.08 -9.30
C LEU A 633 -30.22 2.82 -10.10
N GLY A 634 -29.05 2.27 -9.78
CA GLY A 634 -28.50 1.10 -10.45
C GLY A 634 -29.19 -0.15 -9.93
N LYS A 635 -29.87 -0.90 -10.79
CA LYS A 635 -30.46 -2.19 -10.39
C LYS A 635 -29.38 -3.22 -10.08
N ILE A 636 -29.62 -4.06 -9.09
CA ILE A 636 -28.75 -5.23 -8.85
C ILE A 636 -28.83 -6.14 -10.07
N ASN A 637 -27.67 -6.44 -10.66
CA ASN A 637 -27.58 -7.36 -11.78
C ASN A 637 -27.96 -8.77 -11.32
N GLU A 638 -28.80 -9.43 -12.12
CA GLU A 638 -29.23 -10.82 -11.93
C GLU A 638 -28.82 -11.64 -13.15
N VAL A 639 -28.04 -12.70 -12.92
CA VAL A 639 -27.71 -13.68 -13.95
C VAL A 639 -28.73 -14.81 -13.84
N VAL A 640 -29.51 -15.02 -14.90
CA VAL A 640 -30.50 -16.10 -14.95
C VAL A 640 -30.04 -17.20 -15.91
N PHE A 641 -30.07 -18.44 -15.44
CA PHE A 641 -29.87 -19.62 -16.25
C PHE A 641 -31.25 -20.17 -16.59
N LYS A 642 -31.52 -20.35 -17.88
CA LYS A 642 -32.79 -20.87 -18.39
C LYS A 642 -32.62 -22.30 -18.90
N GLY A 643 -33.56 -23.16 -18.55
CA GLY A 643 -33.64 -24.54 -19.00
C GLY A 643 -34.64 -24.73 -20.14
N TYR A 644 -35.13 -25.96 -20.27
CA TYR A 644 -36.17 -26.32 -21.25
C TYR A 644 -37.39 -25.39 -21.17
N ASN A 645 -37.99 -25.05 -22.31
CA ASN A 645 -39.07 -24.06 -22.44
C ASN A 645 -38.76 -22.66 -21.90
N ASN A 646 -37.47 -22.29 -21.81
CA ASN A 646 -37.03 -20.95 -21.39
C ASN A 646 -37.37 -20.63 -19.91
N GLU A 647 -37.64 -21.66 -19.10
CA GLU A 647 -37.91 -21.50 -17.67
C GLU A 647 -36.62 -21.21 -16.90
N ILE A 648 -36.65 -20.26 -15.97
CA ILE A 648 -35.48 -19.94 -15.12
C ILE A 648 -35.26 -21.11 -14.15
N ILE A 649 -34.11 -21.77 -14.26
CA ILE A 649 -33.73 -22.92 -13.43
C ILE A 649 -32.87 -22.50 -12.24
N LEU A 650 -32.05 -21.46 -12.42
CA LEU A 650 -31.15 -20.90 -11.42
C LEU A 650 -31.04 -19.39 -11.66
N SER A 651 -31.09 -18.59 -10.59
CA SER A 651 -30.70 -17.18 -10.63
C SER A 651 -29.54 -16.92 -9.68
N LEU A 652 -28.56 -16.14 -10.12
CA LEU A 652 -27.46 -15.64 -9.30
C LEU A 652 -27.61 -14.12 -9.14
N LYS A 653 -27.54 -13.67 -7.88
CA LYS A 653 -27.47 -12.25 -7.52
C LYS A 653 -26.19 -12.00 -6.73
N PHE A 654 -25.65 -10.80 -6.82
CA PHE A 654 -24.56 -10.40 -5.94
C PHE A 654 -25.14 -9.80 -4.66
N ASP A 655 -24.80 -10.39 -3.51
CA ASP A 655 -25.04 -9.80 -2.18
C ASP A 655 -23.80 -8.97 -1.83
N THR A 656 -23.94 -7.66 -2.01
CA THR A 656 -22.89 -6.65 -1.74
C THR A 656 -22.55 -6.53 -0.27
N ASP A 657 -23.45 -6.90 0.64
CA ASP A 657 -23.19 -6.79 2.08
C ASP A 657 -22.28 -7.93 2.55
N LYS A 658 -22.46 -9.11 1.97
CA LYS A 658 -21.68 -10.32 2.31
C LYS A 658 -20.53 -10.61 1.35
N ASN A 659 -20.37 -9.82 0.28
CA ASN A 659 -19.42 -10.05 -0.80
C ASN A 659 -19.52 -11.48 -1.38
N LYS A 660 -20.74 -11.98 -1.58
CA LYS A 660 -21.01 -13.36 -2.04
C LYS A 660 -22.08 -13.40 -3.11
N PHE A 661 -22.08 -14.45 -3.91
CA PHE A 661 -23.22 -14.76 -4.78
C PHE A 661 -24.33 -15.43 -3.97
N VAL A 662 -25.55 -14.96 -4.15
CA VAL A 662 -26.77 -15.62 -3.71
C VAL A 662 -27.37 -16.36 -4.89
N ALA A 663 -27.30 -17.68 -4.81
CA ALA A 663 -27.86 -18.59 -5.79
C ALA A 663 -29.25 -19.05 -5.34
N VAL A 664 -30.26 -18.89 -6.19
CA VAL A 664 -31.62 -19.38 -5.95
C VAL A 664 -31.97 -20.37 -7.04
N SER A 665 -32.13 -21.63 -6.66
CA SER A 665 -32.63 -22.68 -7.55
C SER A 665 -34.15 -22.66 -7.56
N SER A 666 -34.74 -22.85 -8.74
CA SER A 666 -36.19 -23.06 -8.88
C SER A 666 -36.65 -24.47 -8.51
N GLY A 667 -35.70 -25.40 -8.33
CA GLY A 667 -35.97 -26.84 -8.16
C GLY A 667 -36.40 -27.58 -9.43
N LYS A 668 -36.45 -26.90 -10.58
CA LYS A 668 -36.83 -27.49 -11.87
C LYS A 668 -35.64 -28.11 -12.59
N THR A 669 -35.89 -29.18 -13.33
CA THR A 669 -34.88 -29.88 -14.15
C THR A 669 -34.37 -28.99 -15.28
N ALA A 670 -33.06 -28.95 -15.49
CA ALA A 670 -32.43 -28.11 -16.53
C ALA A 670 -32.91 -28.45 -17.94
N ASN A 671 -32.95 -29.75 -18.28
CA ASN A 671 -33.61 -30.25 -19.47
C ASN A 671 -34.05 -31.69 -19.20
N PRO A 672 -35.35 -32.01 -19.21
CA PRO A 672 -35.82 -33.36 -18.88
C PRO A 672 -35.54 -34.40 -19.98
N TYR A 673 -35.00 -33.99 -21.13
CA TYR A 673 -34.75 -34.84 -22.29
C TYR A 673 -33.26 -35.15 -22.56
N PHE A 674 -32.34 -34.69 -21.70
CA PHE A 674 -30.90 -34.92 -21.82
C PHE A 674 -30.27 -35.40 -20.52
#